data_AF-A0A4Q1F8T7-F1
#
_entry.id   AF-A0A4Q1F8T7-F1
#
_cell.length_a   1.000
_cell.length_b   1.000
_cell.length_c   1.000
_cell.angle_alpha   90.00
_cell.angle_beta   90.00
_cell.angle_gamma   90.00
#
_symmetry.space_group_name_H-M   'P 1'
#
loop_
_entity.id
_entity.type
_entity.pdbx_description
1 polymer ?
#
loop_
_entity_poly.entity_id
_entity_poly.type
_entity_poly.pdbx_seq_one_letter_code
_entity_poly.pdbx_strand_id
1 'polypeptide(L)'
;MNLIDQHIRQHLLHFQSEEDTFFQEIVASIQSEEKEKHILLLCYIHLLLDELFKEDKQETKTLHLHFEYDLDDVSLLVIAQYFLIRFFIKSSKTNVSTLNVGNLQKVKTKLKSRLMKLSTCPNGASGKNGGNRTYKIWLRDKKEVNKLLNFYNQFGNNIDVSANSIFNCQVRLTNFMNDIFATRPYACTIENYSTYPTFNLLNTKLTLNEIDETDNSIIDNLETVILFDCEEKKQMQYFSLQEIKNNDINLKNFLVLSFGNKNSSVQSLRDKLDLIQSRFKIPNNDCYPFLQSELDFVLGQKNNKHIRTLFIGNNNSDLWNTFVIETAILDLYELRSIKMMNLYSLCLNEEIKNFILKDIFLENDSSKMISDETKQKLLDLSDENKSSLKDSLENVLDLIIASDFKQVLSKKIKNETLLIVDDFILKTKKMKQLLSSSLQLSAGNKLCSWFDFKNINGGEILVLSYQDQGKYPYYFYPNIIETTVSKNTIIGAIYHKFLFSNRYQWAKYNVANEFYKLSNHPIRQKYFQWERLKKSINSLRPQKEDNTIWDLEQQYSSNSNRETIKLKLKGEREKTFNSSELFIYTTDNKAFKVEKIETIVETIDKDEKYYIHHLDEIQESINLYEKMIDTTQQEEELNVIRQKFQIDEDTTGRLWKLLLKQRALNSNEELLYEELGMFLENKGLKIVSFLHFKNNWLSPESESIAPLNKKVFIELCNFLNLPNTYFILIQRLKNASKQSNRQSTRQMNRLLQDLFNDGSFDEGVDISKTVKANLEKYIRKHPLEELGIHEKYLGDNLITLVELIKAEVTLKELEKFKKVE
;
A
#
# COMPACT_ATOMS: atom_id res chain seq x y z
N MET A 1 -10.85 12.08 1.84
CA MET A 1 -12.00 11.26 2.26
C MET A 1 -13.27 12.10 2.45
N ASN A 2 -13.34 13.06 3.40
CA ASN A 2 -14.55 13.91 3.58
C ASN A 2 -15.23 14.44 2.30
N LEU A 3 -14.48 14.90 1.28
CA LEU A 3 -15.05 15.35 0.00
C LEU A 3 -15.81 14.21 -0.73
N ILE A 4 -15.22 13.02 -0.79
CA ILE A 4 -15.75 11.84 -1.48
C ILE A 4 -16.97 11.32 -0.72
N ASP A 5 -16.87 11.23 0.61
CA ASP A 5 -17.97 10.80 1.48
C ASP A 5 -19.17 11.73 1.37
N GLN A 6 -18.95 13.05 1.37
CA GLN A 6 -19.99 14.04 1.17
C GLN A 6 -20.65 13.91 -0.20
N HIS A 7 -19.84 13.73 -1.25
CA HIS A 7 -20.31 13.57 -2.62
C HIS A 7 -21.20 12.34 -2.77
N ILE A 8 -20.76 11.19 -2.26
CA ILE A 8 -21.50 9.94 -2.35
C ILE A 8 -22.81 9.99 -1.56
N ARG A 9 -22.80 10.55 -0.35
CA ARG A 9 -24.01 10.72 0.48
C ARG A 9 -25.11 11.52 -0.23
N GLN A 10 -24.76 12.51 -1.04
CA GLN A 10 -25.74 13.28 -1.81
C GLN A 10 -26.48 12.43 -2.86
N HIS A 11 -25.79 11.45 -3.44
CA HIS A 11 -26.33 10.61 -4.51
C HIS A 11 -26.96 9.31 -4.00
N LEU A 12 -26.51 8.76 -2.86
CA LEU A 12 -27.08 7.55 -2.24
C LEU A 12 -28.58 7.65 -2.00
N LEU A 13 -29.06 8.80 -1.50
CA LEU A 13 -30.50 9.03 -1.25
C LEU A 13 -31.36 8.96 -2.52
N HIS A 14 -30.79 9.34 -3.66
CA HIS A 14 -31.50 9.33 -4.94
C HIS A 14 -31.51 7.94 -5.59
N PHE A 15 -30.57 7.08 -5.22
CA PHE A 15 -30.46 5.72 -5.76
C PHE A 15 -31.46 4.75 -5.11
N GLN A 16 -32.09 5.09 -3.99
CA GLN A 16 -32.88 4.18 -3.15
C GLN A 16 -34.42 4.22 -3.38
N SER A 17 -34.92 4.89 -4.43
CA SER A 17 -36.32 5.34 -4.48
C SER A 17 -37.34 4.47 -5.25
N GLU A 18 -37.05 3.21 -5.57
CA GLU A 18 -38.00 2.38 -6.34
C GLU A 18 -38.50 1.15 -5.54
N GLU A 19 -39.82 1.03 -5.41
CA GLU A 19 -40.45 -0.17 -4.88
C GLU A 19 -40.32 -1.32 -5.88
N ASP A 20 -39.45 -2.29 -5.59
CA ASP A 20 -39.32 -3.51 -6.37
C ASP A 20 -39.98 -4.71 -5.68
N THR A 21 -41.04 -5.23 -6.30
CA THR A 21 -41.75 -6.44 -5.85
C THR A 21 -40.84 -7.67 -5.74
N PHE A 22 -39.83 -7.81 -6.60
CA PHE A 22 -38.88 -8.92 -6.57
C PHE A 22 -37.94 -8.81 -5.37
N PHE A 23 -37.47 -7.60 -5.05
CA PHE A 23 -36.71 -7.34 -3.84
C PHE A 23 -37.51 -7.71 -2.57
N GLN A 24 -38.77 -7.28 -2.49
CA GLN A 24 -39.63 -7.58 -1.34
C GLN A 24 -39.89 -9.08 -1.17
N GLU A 25 -40.04 -9.82 -2.27
CA GLU A 25 -40.17 -11.28 -2.28
C GLU A 25 -38.94 -11.96 -1.64
N ILE A 26 -37.74 -11.50 -1.98
CA ILE A 26 -36.47 -12.03 -1.43
C ILE A 26 -36.36 -11.71 0.06
N VAL A 27 -36.57 -10.45 0.46
CA VAL A 27 -36.44 -10.01 1.87
C VAL A 27 -37.46 -10.69 2.79
N ALA A 28 -38.68 -10.91 2.31
CA ALA A 28 -39.70 -11.66 3.04
C ALA A 28 -39.25 -13.11 3.34
N SER A 29 -38.43 -13.69 2.48
CA SER A 29 -37.94 -15.07 2.57
C SER A 29 -36.72 -15.24 3.49
N ILE A 30 -35.99 -14.16 3.78
CA ILE A 30 -34.86 -14.17 4.74
C ILE A 30 -35.38 -14.51 6.15
N GLN A 31 -34.70 -15.46 6.80
CA GLN A 31 -35.08 -16.01 8.11
C GLN A 31 -34.34 -15.39 9.29
N SER A 32 -33.28 -14.60 9.04
CA SER A 32 -32.56 -13.90 10.11
C SER A 32 -33.45 -12.89 10.82
N GLU A 33 -33.38 -12.87 12.16
CA GLU A 33 -34.05 -11.87 13.01
C GLU A 33 -33.48 -10.45 12.80
N GLU A 34 -32.25 -10.36 12.27
CA GLU A 34 -31.50 -9.11 12.10
C GLU A 34 -31.66 -8.50 10.71
N LYS A 35 -32.54 -9.06 9.86
CA LYS A 35 -32.72 -8.60 8.47
C LYS A 35 -33.18 -7.16 8.36
N GLU A 36 -34.01 -6.69 9.30
CA GLU A 36 -34.56 -5.32 9.30
C GLU A 36 -33.45 -4.26 9.36
N LYS A 37 -32.37 -4.52 10.11
CA LYS A 37 -31.21 -3.61 10.19
C LYS A 37 -30.43 -3.50 8.88
N HIS A 38 -30.62 -4.46 7.96
CA HIS A 38 -29.84 -4.59 6.72
C HIS A 38 -30.65 -4.25 5.46
N ILE A 39 -31.94 -3.90 5.57
CA ILE A 39 -32.82 -3.68 4.40
C ILE A 39 -32.22 -2.68 3.41
N LEU A 40 -31.70 -1.55 3.89
CA LEU A 40 -31.11 -0.53 3.02
C LEU A 40 -29.84 -1.03 2.33
N LEU A 41 -29.00 -1.81 3.03
CA LEU A 41 -27.82 -2.42 2.42
C LEU A 41 -28.22 -3.44 1.35
N LEU A 42 -29.20 -4.30 1.65
CA LEU A 42 -29.69 -5.31 0.71
C LEU A 42 -30.33 -4.66 -0.52
N CYS A 43 -31.09 -3.57 -0.33
CA CYS A 43 -31.67 -2.79 -1.43
C CYS A 43 -30.57 -2.19 -2.30
N TYR A 44 -29.50 -1.67 -1.69
CA TYR A 44 -28.38 -1.13 -2.45
C TYR A 44 -27.66 -2.22 -3.26
N ILE A 45 -27.39 -3.39 -2.66
CA ILE A 45 -26.84 -4.56 -3.35
C ILE A 45 -27.77 -5.01 -4.49
N HIS A 46 -29.08 -5.04 -4.24
CA HIS A 46 -30.11 -5.40 -5.23
C HIS A 46 -30.02 -4.55 -6.50
N LEU A 47 -29.98 -3.23 -6.33
CA LEU A 47 -29.91 -2.28 -7.44
C LEU A 47 -28.60 -2.39 -8.23
N LEU A 48 -27.47 -2.64 -7.55
CA LEU A 48 -26.19 -2.89 -8.22
C LEU A 48 -26.24 -4.14 -9.09
N LEU A 49 -26.82 -5.24 -8.56
CA LEU A 49 -26.98 -6.49 -9.29
C LEU A 49 -27.94 -6.33 -10.46
N ASP A 50 -29.05 -5.64 -10.28
CA ASP A 50 -30.03 -5.41 -11.35
C ASP A 50 -29.43 -4.59 -12.49
N GLU A 51 -28.64 -3.55 -12.18
CA GLU A 51 -28.01 -2.72 -13.20
C GLU A 51 -26.98 -3.48 -14.05
N LEU A 52 -26.17 -4.35 -13.42
CA LEU A 52 -25.14 -5.12 -14.13
C LEU A 52 -25.72 -6.37 -14.80
N PHE A 53 -26.68 -7.03 -14.15
CA PHE A 53 -27.22 -8.30 -14.61
C PHE A 53 -28.44 -8.17 -15.54
N LYS A 54 -28.80 -6.97 -16.03
CA LYS A 54 -29.84 -6.74 -17.08
C LYS A 54 -29.68 -7.65 -18.31
N GLU A 55 -30.70 -8.42 -18.64
CA GLU A 55 -30.69 -9.39 -19.75
C GLU A 55 -30.39 -8.71 -21.08
N ASP A 56 -29.27 -9.06 -21.75
CA ASP A 56 -29.01 -8.84 -23.21
C ASP A 56 -27.54 -8.97 -23.66
N LYS A 57 -26.67 -9.76 -23.00
CA LYS A 57 -25.32 -10.05 -23.54
C LYS A 57 -24.97 -11.53 -23.43
N GLN A 58 -24.37 -12.07 -24.49
CA GLN A 58 -23.84 -13.43 -24.55
C GLN A 58 -22.57 -13.62 -23.69
N GLU A 59 -22.01 -12.54 -23.13
CA GLU A 59 -20.80 -12.57 -22.32
C GLU A 59 -21.09 -12.82 -20.83
N THR A 60 -20.21 -13.57 -20.18
CA THR A 60 -20.19 -13.76 -18.72
C THR A 60 -20.14 -12.41 -18.01
N LYS A 61 -21.06 -12.20 -17.08
CA LYS A 61 -21.14 -10.98 -16.28
C LYS A 61 -20.36 -11.14 -15.00
N THR A 62 -19.37 -10.30 -14.83
CA THR A 62 -18.48 -10.31 -13.68
C THR A 62 -18.80 -9.14 -12.77
N LEU A 63 -18.83 -9.39 -11.46
CA LEU A 63 -18.93 -8.35 -10.45
C LEU A 63 -18.15 -8.76 -9.22
N HIS A 64 -17.31 -7.86 -8.71
CA HIS A 64 -16.67 -7.98 -7.42
C HIS A 64 -17.21 -6.89 -6.50
N LEU A 65 -17.88 -7.28 -5.42
CA LEU A 65 -18.31 -6.40 -4.35
C LEU A 65 -17.31 -6.48 -3.20
N HIS A 66 -16.58 -5.40 -2.95
CA HIS A 66 -15.64 -5.33 -1.83
C HIS A 66 -16.21 -4.43 -0.73
N PHE A 67 -16.27 -4.91 0.50
CA PHE A 67 -16.65 -4.11 1.67
C PHE A 67 -15.39 -3.62 2.37
N GLU A 68 -15.22 -2.30 2.50
CA GLU A 68 -13.96 -1.68 2.98
C GLU A 68 -13.55 -2.12 4.39
N TYR A 69 -14.50 -2.58 5.22
CA TYR A 69 -14.21 -3.10 6.56
C TYR A 69 -14.95 -4.42 6.84
N ASP A 70 -14.46 -5.11 7.87
CA ASP A 70 -14.96 -6.41 8.32
C ASP A 70 -16.40 -6.32 8.86
N LEU A 71 -17.29 -7.18 8.37
CA LEU A 71 -18.67 -7.26 8.85
C LEU A 71 -18.79 -8.41 9.85
N ASP A 72 -19.66 -8.26 10.85
CA ASP A 72 -19.89 -9.35 11.79
C ASP A 72 -20.57 -10.56 11.12
N ASP A 73 -20.46 -11.73 11.78
CA ASP A 73 -21.01 -12.99 11.25
C ASP A 73 -22.51 -12.90 10.94
N VAL A 74 -23.25 -12.04 11.67
CA VAL A 74 -24.68 -11.85 11.50
C VAL A 74 -24.96 -11.11 10.20
N SER A 75 -24.26 -10.01 9.93
CA SER A 75 -24.32 -9.27 8.67
C SER A 75 -23.95 -10.16 7.49
N LEU A 76 -22.85 -10.92 7.58
CA LEU A 76 -22.44 -11.87 6.54
C LEU A 76 -23.53 -12.90 6.23
N LEU A 77 -24.15 -13.45 7.28
CA LEU A 77 -25.24 -14.43 7.16
C LEU A 77 -26.49 -13.86 6.49
N VAL A 78 -26.86 -12.60 6.77
CA VAL A 78 -28.00 -11.93 6.11
C VAL A 78 -27.71 -11.72 4.62
N ILE A 79 -26.50 -11.24 4.28
CA ILE A 79 -26.10 -11.02 2.90
C ILE A 79 -26.05 -12.36 2.12
N ALA A 80 -25.49 -13.41 2.72
CA ALA A 80 -25.45 -14.74 2.10
C ALA A 80 -26.85 -15.32 1.84
N GLN A 81 -27.78 -15.18 2.79
CA GLN A 81 -29.19 -15.56 2.60
C GLN A 81 -29.81 -14.82 1.42
N TYR A 82 -29.60 -13.51 1.33
CA TYR A 82 -30.12 -12.69 0.25
C TYR A 82 -29.68 -13.21 -1.13
N PHE A 83 -28.38 -13.47 -1.31
CA PHE A 83 -27.86 -13.98 -2.58
C PHE A 83 -28.44 -15.34 -2.96
N LEU A 84 -28.42 -16.31 -2.03
CA LEU A 84 -28.93 -17.65 -2.30
C LEU A 84 -30.41 -17.66 -2.63
N ILE A 85 -31.23 -16.89 -1.89
CA ILE A 85 -32.66 -16.76 -2.17
C ILE A 85 -32.89 -16.07 -3.53
N ARG A 86 -32.16 -14.98 -3.82
CA ARG A 86 -32.28 -14.25 -5.09
C ARG A 86 -32.00 -15.14 -6.30
N PHE A 87 -30.87 -15.84 -6.30
CA PHE A 87 -30.50 -16.73 -7.40
C PHE A 87 -31.42 -17.93 -7.49
N PHE A 88 -31.88 -18.47 -6.36
CA PHE A 88 -32.89 -19.53 -6.35
C PHE A 88 -34.18 -19.09 -7.05
N ILE A 89 -34.74 -17.93 -6.68
CA ILE A 89 -36.00 -17.44 -7.27
C ILE A 89 -35.79 -17.13 -8.76
N LYS A 90 -34.66 -16.52 -9.15
CA LYS A 90 -34.35 -16.24 -10.56
C LYS A 90 -34.29 -17.53 -11.39
N SER A 91 -33.55 -18.54 -10.95
CA SER A 91 -33.46 -19.84 -11.63
C SER A 91 -34.81 -20.54 -11.74
N SER A 92 -35.66 -20.42 -10.70
CA SER A 92 -37.01 -20.99 -10.72
C SER A 92 -37.94 -20.36 -11.77
N LYS A 93 -37.68 -19.12 -12.18
CA LYS A 93 -38.45 -18.40 -13.21
C LYS A 93 -37.95 -18.71 -14.63
N THR A 94 -36.66 -19.06 -14.81
CA THR A 94 -36.04 -19.29 -16.13
C THR A 94 -35.96 -20.76 -16.55
N ASN A 95 -35.77 -21.70 -15.62
CA ASN A 95 -35.49 -23.11 -15.92
C ASN A 95 -36.76 -23.94 -16.12
N VAL A 96 -37.62 -23.52 -17.04
CA VAL A 96 -38.79 -24.30 -17.50
C VAL A 96 -38.37 -25.23 -18.64
N SER A 97 -37.42 -26.15 -18.40
CA SER A 97 -37.05 -27.18 -19.38
C SER A 97 -37.71 -28.52 -19.06
N THR A 98 -38.32 -29.14 -20.08
CA THR A 98 -39.23 -30.30 -19.97
C THR A 98 -38.53 -31.66 -20.04
N LEU A 99 -37.20 -31.72 -19.93
CA LEU A 99 -36.43 -32.90 -20.36
C LEU A 99 -36.06 -33.90 -19.25
N ASN A 100 -36.19 -33.56 -17.95
CA ASN A 100 -35.88 -34.47 -16.85
C ASN A 100 -36.94 -34.44 -15.71
N VAL A 101 -38.21 -34.61 -16.08
CA VAL A 101 -39.34 -34.65 -15.14
C VAL A 101 -39.24 -35.88 -14.22
N GLY A 102 -38.73 -35.74 -13.00
CA GLY A 102 -38.73 -36.86 -12.04
C GLY A 102 -38.31 -36.58 -10.60
N ASN A 103 -37.23 -35.82 -10.37
CA ASN A 103 -36.63 -35.74 -9.03
C ASN A 103 -37.49 -34.97 -8.03
N LEU A 104 -38.03 -33.81 -8.41
CA LEU A 104 -38.93 -33.03 -7.56
C LEU A 104 -40.20 -33.82 -7.17
N GLN A 105 -40.79 -34.56 -8.12
CA GLN A 105 -42.00 -35.35 -7.88
C GLN A 105 -41.75 -36.53 -6.94
N LYS A 106 -40.58 -37.19 -7.06
CA LYS A 106 -40.12 -38.21 -6.12
C LYS A 106 -40.01 -37.65 -4.70
N VAL A 107 -39.40 -36.46 -4.54
CA VAL A 107 -39.28 -35.79 -3.23
C VAL A 107 -40.65 -35.42 -2.66
N LYS A 108 -41.55 -34.81 -3.44
CA LYS A 108 -42.93 -34.50 -3.01
C LYS A 108 -43.66 -35.75 -2.52
N THR A 109 -43.53 -36.87 -3.24
CA THR A 109 -44.18 -38.15 -2.88
C THR A 109 -43.57 -38.75 -1.60
N LYS A 110 -42.24 -38.72 -1.47
CA LYS A 110 -41.53 -39.16 -0.26
C LYS A 110 -41.93 -38.34 0.96
N LEU A 111 -42.03 -37.01 0.84
CA LEU A 111 -42.47 -36.14 1.93
C LEU A 111 -43.94 -36.37 2.30
N LYS A 112 -44.84 -36.53 1.33
CA LYS A 112 -46.25 -36.87 1.58
C LYS A 112 -46.38 -38.20 2.35
N SER A 113 -45.65 -39.24 1.94
CA SER A 113 -45.67 -40.52 2.64
C SER A 113 -45.09 -40.44 4.07
N ARG A 114 -44.01 -39.65 4.27
CA ARG A 114 -43.46 -39.41 5.61
C ARG A 114 -44.43 -38.63 6.49
N LEU A 115 -45.13 -37.64 5.94
CA LEU A 115 -46.16 -36.88 6.66
C LEU A 115 -47.34 -37.78 7.07
N MET A 116 -47.77 -38.71 6.19
CA MET A 116 -48.78 -39.71 6.52
C MET A 116 -48.33 -40.62 7.67
N LYS A 117 -47.08 -41.07 7.68
CA LYS A 117 -46.52 -41.85 8.82
C LYS A 117 -46.46 -41.05 10.13
N LEU A 118 -46.27 -39.73 10.05
CA LEU A 118 -46.26 -38.81 11.18
C LEU A 118 -47.66 -38.30 11.57
N SER A 119 -48.72 -38.73 10.89
CA SER A 119 -50.08 -38.26 11.18
C SER A 119 -50.57 -38.75 12.54
N THR A 120 -50.24 -40.00 12.90
CA THR A 120 -50.52 -40.64 14.19
C THR A 120 -49.40 -40.38 15.21
N CYS A 121 -49.78 -40.05 16.44
CA CYS A 121 -48.83 -39.85 17.53
C CYS A 121 -48.22 -41.19 17.98
N PRO A 122 -46.89 -41.28 18.23
CA PRO A 122 -46.25 -42.53 18.65
C PRO A 122 -46.75 -43.04 20.01
N ASN A 123 -46.86 -44.36 20.16
CA ASN A 123 -47.21 -45.01 21.42
C ASN A 123 -46.20 -44.63 22.52
N GLY A 124 -46.70 -44.22 23.69
CA GLY A 124 -45.86 -43.76 24.82
C GLY A 124 -45.54 -42.27 24.82
N ALA A 125 -46.01 -41.48 23.85
CA ALA A 125 -45.92 -40.01 23.87
C ALA A 125 -47.08 -39.40 24.70
N SER A 126 -46.85 -39.05 25.97
CA SER A 126 -47.90 -38.47 26.83
C SER A 126 -47.92 -36.93 26.79
N GLY A 127 -49.11 -36.35 26.70
CA GLY A 127 -49.35 -34.92 26.62
C GLY A 127 -50.17 -34.37 27.80
N LYS A 128 -49.47 -33.87 28.82
CA LYS A 128 -49.92 -32.78 29.71
C LYS A 128 -48.66 -32.16 30.34
N ASN A 129 -48.51 -30.83 30.24
CA ASN A 129 -47.38 -30.03 30.73
C ASN A 129 -46.04 -30.23 29.98
N GLY A 130 -46.05 -30.03 28.66
CA GLY A 130 -44.82 -29.89 27.87
C GLY A 130 -44.38 -31.11 27.07
N GLY A 131 -45.06 -32.26 27.20
CA GLY A 131 -44.80 -33.47 26.41
C GLY A 131 -43.45 -34.13 26.72
N ASN A 132 -43.40 -35.46 26.75
CA ASN A 132 -42.12 -36.16 26.89
C ASN A 132 -41.20 -35.93 25.67
N ARG A 133 -39.92 -36.30 25.78
CA ARG A 133 -38.92 -36.10 24.69
C ARG A 133 -39.41 -36.65 23.35
N THR A 134 -40.05 -37.82 23.36
CA THR A 134 -40.62 -38.47 22.18
C THR A 134 -41.73 -37.65 21.52
N TYR A 135 -42.64 -37.08 22.32
CA TYR A 135 -43.68 -36.17 21.83
C TYR A 135 -43.09 -34.90 21.18
N LYS A 136 -42.09 -34.29 21.84
CA LYS A 136 -41.42 -33.08 21.33
C LYS A 136 -40.71 -33.34 20.00
N ILE A 137 -40.02 -34.48 19.87
CA ILE A 137 -39.34 -34.89 18.63
C ILE A 137 -40.38 -35.14 17.52
N TRP A 138 -41.42 -35.94 17.78
CA TRP A 138 -42.47 -36.20 16.80
C TRP A 138 -43.14 -34.91 16.29
N LEU A 139 -43.47 -33.98 17.20
CA LEU A 139 -44.09 -32.72 16.82
C LEU A 139 -43.14 -31.84 15.98
N ARG A 140 -41.84 -31.86 16.30
CA ARG A 140 -40.80 -31.17 15.52
C ARG A 140 -40.71 -31.77 14.12
N ASP A 141 -40.52 -33.08 14.01
CA ASP A 141 -40.40 -33.79 12.72
C ASP A 141 -41.63 -33.55 11.83
N LYS A 142 -42.84 -33.61 12.43
CA LYS A 142 -44.09 -33.33 11.71
C LYS A 142 -44.12 -31.90 11.18
N LYS A 143 -43.69 -30.91 11.98
CA LYS A 143 -43.60 -29.51 11.56
C LYS A 143 -42.56 -29.31 10.45
N GLU A 144 -41.39 -29.94 10.56
CA GLU A 144 -40.31 -29.86 9.57
C GLU A 144 -40.72 -30.45 8.22
N VAL A 145 -41.28 -31.66 8.21
CA VAL A 145 -41.78 -32.32 6.99
C VAL A 145 -42.88 -31.49 6.34
N ASN A 146 -43.78 -30.90 7.14
CA ASN A 146 -44.84 -30.05 6.61
C ASN A 146 -44.29 -28.76 5.98
N LYS A 147 -43.29 -28.12 6.60
CA LYS A 147 -42.61 -26.94 6.05
C LYS A 147 -41.90 -27.26 4.73
N LEU A 148 -41.15 -28.37 4.67
CA LEU A 148 -40.47 -28.84 3.45
C LEU A 148 -41.47 -29.14 2.32
N LEU A 149 -42.57 -29.81 2.65
CA LEU A 149 -43.61 -30.11 1.67
C LEU A 149 -44.26 -28.82 1.15
N ASN A 150 -44.54 -27.85 2.03
CA ASN A 150 -45.08 -26.55 1.65
C ASN A 150 -44.13 -25.77 0.74
N PHE A 151 -42.83 -25.79 1.02
CA PHE A 151 -41.81 -25.18 0.16
C PHE A 151 -41.86 -25.79 -1.26
N TYR A 152 -41.76 -27.11 -1.39
CA TYR A 152 -41.75 -27.76 -2.70
C TYR A 152 -43.09 -27.68 -3.45
N ASN A 153 -44.21 -27.57 -2.74
CA ASN A 153 -45.53 -27.40 -3.35
C ASN A 153 -45.69 -26.05 -4.06
N GLN A 154 -44.81 -25.07 -3.83
CA GLN A 154 -44.81 -23.79 -4.54
C GLN A 154 -44.42 -23.95 -6.03
N PHE A 155 -43.70 -25.01 -6.38
CA PHE A 155 -43.28 -25.29 -7.75
C PHE A 155 -44.31 -26.15 -8.49
N GLY A 156 -44.57 -25.79 -9.75
CA GLY A 156 -45.35 -26.62 -10.67
C GLY A 156 -44.72 -28.00 -10.87
N ASN A 157 -45.51 -28.96 -11.38
CA ASN A 157 -45.01 -30.32 -11.65
C ASN A 157 -44.04 -30.38 -12.85
N ASN A 158 -43.94 -29.30 -13.63
CA ASN A 158 -43.16 -29.21 -14.86
C ASN A 158 -41.81 -28.50 -14.68
N ILE A 159 -41.47 -28.06 -13.45
CA ILE A 159 -40.19 -27.43 -13.15
C ILE A 159 -39.18 -28.51 -12.80
N ASP A 160 -38.06 -28.55 -13.53
CA ASP A 160 -36.90 -29.34 -13.14
C ASP A 160 -35.95 -28.48 -12.29
N VAL A 161 -35.53 -29.03 -11.16
CA VAL A 161 -34.67 -28.33 -10.21
C VAL A 161 -33.32 -29.03 -10.23
N SER A 162 -32.49 -28.61 -11.19
CA SER A 162 -31.08 -28.98 -11.31
C SER A 162 -30.20 -27.88 -10.72
N ALA A 163 -29.09 -28.26 -10.11
CA ALA A 163 -28.11 -27.30 -9.63
C ALA A 163 -27.53 -26.52 -10.81
N ASN A 164 -27.55 -25.19 -10.72
CA ASN A 164 -26.96 -24.30 -11.72
C ASN A 164 -26.11 -23.18 -11.09
N SER A 165 -25.95 -23.20 -9.76
CA SER A 165 -25.09 -22.27 -9.05
C SER A 165 -24.23 -22.95 -8.00
N ILE A 166 -22.96 -22.54 -7.92
CA ILE A 166 -22.04 -22.91 -6.85
C ILE A 166 -21.72 -21.68 -6.00
N PHE A 167 -21.97 -21.80 -4.70
CA PHE A 167 -21.69 -20.79 -3.69
C PHE A 167 -20.53 -21.25 -2.81
N ASN A 168 -19.35 -20.73 -3.11
CA ASN A 168 -18.10 -21.00 -2.41
C ASN A 168 -17.99 -20.10 -1.17
N CYS A 169 -17.80 -20.69 0.01
CA CYS A 169 -17.71 -19.91 1.25
C CYS A 169 -16.92 -20.60 2.37
N GLN A 170 -16.81 -19.95 3.53
CA GLN A 170 -16.20 -20.53 4.73
C GLN A 170 -17.08 -21.62 5.36
N VAL A 171 -16.44 -22.61 5.98
CA VAL A 171 -17.12 -23.76 6.60
C VAL A 171 -18.13 -23.32 7.66
N ARG A 172 -17.77 -22.31 8.45
CA ARG A 172 -18.63 -21.77 9.50
C ARG A 172 -19.94 -21.22 8.93
N LEU A 173 -19.87 -20.45 7.84
CA LEU A 173 -21.06 -19.91 7.18
C LEU A 173 -21.93 -21.02 6.59
N THR A 174 -21.33 -22.03 5.96
CA THR A 174 -22.05 -23.20 5.43
C THR A 174 -22.86 -23.93 6.49
N ASN A 175 -22.29 -24.11 7.69
CA ASN A 175 -23.00 -24.76 8.80
C ASN A 175 -24.24 -23.97 9.23
N PHE A 176 -24.12 -22.64 9.40
CA PHE A 176 -25.26 -21.79 9.71
C PHE A 176 -26.33 -21.82 8.61
N MET A 177 -25.91 -21.82 7.33
CA MET A 177 -26.83 -21.84 6.20
C MET A 177 -27.57 -23.17 6.07
N ASN A 178 -26.91 -24.30 6.33
CA ASN A 178 -27.57 -25.61 6.35
C ASN A 178 -28.67 -25.68 7.41
N ASP A 179 -28.42 -25.12 8.60
CA ASP A 179 -29.42 -25.10 9.68
C ASP A 179 -30.63 -24.21 9.31
N ILE A 180 -30.38 -23.03 8.72
CA ILE A 180 -31.44 -22.09 8.31
C ILE A 180 -32.28 -22.66 7.15
N PHE A 181 -31.63 -23.33 6.19
CA PHE A 181 -32.30 -23.87 5.01
C PHE A 181 -32.78 -25.31 5.16
N ALA A 182 -32.63 -25.92 6.34
CA ALA A 182 -33.07 -27.29 6.62
C ALA A 182 -34.56 -27.56 6.30
N THR A 183 -35.43 -26.54 6.41
CA THR A 183 -36.88 -26.66 6.11
C THR A 183 -37.35 -25.85 4.90
N ARG A 184 -36.46 -25.03 4.33
CA ARG A 184 -36.67 -24.21 3.12
C ARG A 184 -35.36 -24.26 2.31
N PRO A 185 -35.14 -25.33 1.54
CA PRO A 185 -33.85 -25.64 0.92
C PRO A 185 -33.56 -24.73 -0.27
N TYR A 186 -33.29 -23.45 -0.01
CA TYR A 186 -32.76 -22.50 -1.01
C TYR A 186 -31.32 -22.85 -1.41
N ALA A 187 -30.61 -23.62 -0.59
CA ALA A 187 -29.29 -24.16 -0.87
C ALA A 187 -29.05 -25.45 -0.07
N CYS A 188 -28.10 -26.27 -0.50
CA CYS A 188 -27.58 -27.41 0.26
C CYS A 188 -26.10 -27.63 -0.04
N THR A 189 -25.38 -28.40 0.77
CA THR A 189 -23.98 -28.74 0.47
C THR A 189 -23.87 -29.64 -0.76
N ILE A 190 -22.73 -29.55 -1.45
CA ILE A 190 -22.44 -30.45 -2.59
C ILE A 190 -22.53 -31.91 -2.17
N GLU A 191 -22.09 -32.29 -0.97
CA GLU A 191 -22.19 -33.70 -0.54
C GLU A 191 -23.65 -34.19 -0.35
N ASN A 192 -24.61 -33.28 -0.22
CA ASN A 192 -26.02 -33.60 0.05
C ASN A 192 -26.98 -33.26 -1.11
N TYR A 193 -26.47 -32.87 -2.28
CA TYR A 193 -27.27 -32.36 -3.39
C TYR A 193 -28.35 -33.32 -3.90
N SER A 194 -28.14 -34.62 -3.78
CA SER A 194 -29.09 -35.66 -4.19
C SER A 194 -30.27 -35.85 -3.22
N THR A 195 -30.21 -35.28 -2.01
CA THR A 195 -31.23 -35.50 -0.97
C THR A 195 -32.46 -34.60 -1.16
N TYR A 196 -32.22 -33.34 -1.47
CA TYR A 196 -33.25 -32.30 -1.61
C TYR A 196 -32.87 -31.41 -2.81
N PRO A 197 -33.68 -31.38 -3.89
CA PRO A 197 -33.33 -30.64 -5.07
C PRO A 197 -33.32 -29.13 -4.78
N THR A 198 -32.28 -28.46 -5.26
CA THR A 198 -32.07 -27.01 -5.18
C THR A 198 -31.19 -26.55 -6.34
N PHE A 199 -31.30 -25.25 -6.68
CA PHE A 199 -30.48 -24.62 -7.72
C PHE A 199 -29.07 -24.25 -7.22
N ASN A 200 -28.90 -24.05 -5.91
CA ASN A 200 -27.65 -23.55 -5.34
C ASN A 200 -26.94 -24.61 -4.48
N LEU A 201 -25.67 -24.86 -4.77
CA LEU A 201 -24.82 -25.77 -4.02
C LEU A 201 -23.78 -25.00 -3.20
N LEU A 202 -23.69 -25.32 -1.91
CA LEU A 202 -22.68 -24.76 -1.01
C LEU A 202 -21.40 -25.59 -1.11
N ASN A 203 -20.30 -24.91 -1.40
CA ASN A 203 -18.96 -25.49 -1.45
C ASN A 203 -18.04 -24.79 -0.46
N THR A 204 -17.15 -25.58 0.17
CA THR A 204 -16.15 -25.06 1.10
C THR A 204 -14.73 -25.48 0.78
N LYS A 205 -14.54 -26.48 -0.10
CA LYS A 205 -13.26 -27.19 -0.25
C LYS A 205 -13.01 -27.77 -1.64
N LEU A 206 -14.05 -28.21 -2.36
CA LEU A 206 -13.87 -28.92 -3.62
C LEU A 206 -13.48 -27.94 -4.73
N THR A 207 -12.60 -28.35 -5.62
CA THR A 207 -12.25 -27.65 -6.86
C THR A 207 -13.29 -27.92 -7.96
N LEU A 208 -13.25 -27.18 -9.08
CA LEU A 208 -14.15 -27.45 -10.21
C LEU A 208 -14.04 -28.90 -10.70
N ASN A 209 -12.81 -29.42 -10.83
CA ASN A 209 -12.57 -30.78 -11.31
C ASN A 209 -13.09 -31.85 -10.32
N GLU A 210 -12.90 -31.65 -9.01
CA GLU A 210 -13.43 -32.58 -8.00
C GLU A 210 -14.97 -32.59 -7.96
N ILE A 211 -15.60 -31.45 -8.29
CA ILE A 211 -17.06 -31.37 -8.42
C ILE A 211 -17.51 -32.12 -9.68
N ASP A 212 -16.81 -31.96 -10.79
CA ASP A 212 -17.07 -32.66 -12.05
C ASP A 212 -16.96 -34.19 -11.89
N GLU A 213 -15.94 -34.65 -11.16
CA GLU A 213 -15.77 -36.08 -10.81
C GLU A 213 -16.90 -36.63 -9.93
N THR A 214 -17.54 -35.77 -9.13
CA THR A 214 -18.65 -36.17 -8.26
C THR A 214 -19.93 -36.36 -9.08
N ASP A 215 -20.26 -35.39 -9.93
CA ASP A 215 -21.37 -35.44 -10.88
C ASP A 215 -21.16 -34.37 -11.96
N ASN A 216 -20.84 -34.80 -13.18
CA ASN A 216 -20.56 -33.93 -14.30
C ASN A 216 -21.72 -32.99 -14.66
N SER A 217 -22.96 -33.41 -14.38
CA SER A 217 -24.13 -32.59 -14.65
C SER A 217 -24.17 -31.30 -13.83
N ILE A 218 -23.42 -31.21 -12.72
CA ILE A 218 -23.31 -29.99 -11.92
C ILE A 218 -22.52 -28.92 -12.69
N ILE A 219 -21.41 -29.31 -13.33
CA ILE A 219 -20.55 -28.40 -14.10
C ILE A 219 -21.19 -28.07 -15.44
N ASP A 220 -21.77 -29.06 -16.12
CA ASP A 220 -22.47 -28.87 -17.41
C ASP A 220 -23.63 -27.86 -17.31
N ASN A 221 -24.34 -27.84 -16.18
CA ASN A 221 -25.46 -26.92 -15.93
C ASN A 221 -25.04 -25.62 -15.21
N LEU A 222 -23.74 -25.41 -14.96
CA LEU A 222 -23.28 -24.30 -14.13
C LEU A 222 -23.44 -22.95 -14.84
N GLU A 223 -24.34 -22.12 -14.32
CA GLU A 223 -24.61 -20.78 -14.86
C GLU A 223 -24.08 -19.68 -13.94
N THR A 224 -23.90 -19.93 -12.64
CA THR A 224 -23.51 -18.90 -11.67
C THR A 224 -22.50 -19.40 -10.64
N VAL A 225 -21.37 -18.69 -10.51
CA VAL A 225 -20.37 -18.93 -9.47
C VAL A 225 -20.31 -17.73 -8.54
N ILE A 226 -20.38 -18.00 -7.23
CA ILE A 226 -20.30 -16.98 -6.18
C ILE A 226 -19.14 -17.35 -5.25
N LEU A 227 -18.18 -16.45 -5.09
CA LEU A 227 -17.08 -16.54 -4.14
C LEU A 227 -17.38 -15.58 -2.99
N PHE A 228 -17.73 -16.11 -1.82
CA PHE A 228 -18.17 -15.33 -0.66
C PHE A 228 -17.18 -15.47 0.49
N ASP A 229 -16.46 -14.39 0.78
CA ASP A 229 -15.51 -14.28 1.91
C ASP A 229 -14.52 -15.46 1.98
N CYS A 230 -13.99 -15.84 0.82
CA CYS A 230 -13.20 -17.06 0.67
C CYS A 230 -11.89 -16.82 -0.09
N GLU A 231 -11.48 -15.56 -0.25
CA GLU A 231 -10.22 -15.17 -0.89
C GLU A 231 -8.99 -15.69 -0.16
N GLU A 232 -9.06 -15.99 1.14
CA GLU A 232 -7.92 -16.57 1.87
C GLU A 232 -7.71 -18.06 1.55
N LYS A 233 -8.74 -18.77 1.09
CA LYS A 233 -8.68 -20.22 0.85
C LYS A 233 -8.01 -20.56 -0.47
N LYS A 234 -6.80 -21.15 -0.43
CA LYS A 234 -6.00 -21.49 -1.64
C LYS A 234 -6.85 -22.22 -2.70
N GLN A 235 -7.60 -23.24 -2.30
CA GLN A 235 -8.46 -24.04 -3.19
C GLN A 235 -9.51 -23.22 -3.97
N MET A 236 -9.90 -22.04 -3.50
CA MET A 236 -10.88 -21.22 -4.22
C MET A 236 -10.29 -20.59 -5.49
N GLN A 237 -8.96 -20.56 -5.65
CA GLN A 237 -8.31 -20.08 -6.88
C GLN A 237 -8.71 -20.88 -8.12
N TYR A 238 -9.10 -22.16 -7.95
CA TYR A 238 -9.58 -23.02 -9.03
C TYR A 238 -10.95 -22.61 -9.57
N PHE A 239 -11.60 -21.60 -8.96
CA PHE A 239 -12.79 -20.93 -9.49
C PHE A 239 -12.46 -19.58 -10.11
N SER A 240 -11.21 -19.31 -10.51
CA SER A 240 -10.90 -18.07 -11.23
C SER A 240 -11.62 -18.02 -12.58
N LEU A 241 -11.87 -16.82 -13.11
CA LEU A 241 -12.49 -16.66 -14.42
C LEU A 241 -11.70 -17.33 -15.54
N GLN A 242 -10.38 -17.42 -15.40
CA GLN A 242 -9.52 -18.10 -16.36
C GLN A 242 -9.76 -19.61 -16.32
N GLU A 243 -9.78 -20.22 -15.13
CA GLU A 243 -10.07 -21.65 -14.98
C GLU A 243 -11.47 -22.02 -15.49
N ILE A 244 -12.48 -21.19 -15.21
CA ILE A 244 -13.84 -21.43 -15.71
C ILE A 244 -13.88 -21.41 -17.25
N LYS A 245 -13.17 -20.47 -17.88
CA LYS A 245 -13.06 -20.40 -19.35
C LYS A 245 -12.28 -21.58 -19.93
N ASN A 246 -11.24 -22.06 -19.25
CA ASN A 246 -10.46 -23.21 -19.70
C ASN A 246 -11.26 -24.52 -19.69
N ASN A 247 -12.28 -24.61 -18.83
CA ASN A 247 -13.18 -25.77 -18.74
C ASN A 247 -14.41 -25.64 -19.65
N ASP A 248 -14.43 -24.68 -20.59
CA ASP A 248 -15.53 -24.44 -21.55
C ASP A 248 -16.92 -24.26 -20.90
N ILE A 249 -16.96 -23.80 -19.65
CA ILE A 249 -18.20 -23.61 -18.89
C ILE A 249 -18.91 -22.34 -19.39
N ASN A 250 -20.17 -22.47 -19.82
CA ASN A 250 -21.00 -21.35 -20.26
C ASN A 250 -21.58 -20.55 -19.08
N LEU A 251 -20.70 -19.84 -18.37
CA LEU A 251 -21.07 -19.09 -17.17
C LEU A 251 -21.81 -17.78 -17.50
N LYS A 252 -22.99 -17.58 -16.91
CA LYS A 252 -23.75 -16.32 -17.02
C LYS A 252 -23.29 -15.28 -16.02
N ASN A 253 -23.11 -15.64 -14.75
CA ASN A 253 -22.75 -14.71 -13.69
C ASN A 253 -21.55 -15.20 -12.86
N PHE A 254 -20.57 -14.33 -12.66
CA PHE A 254 -19.43 -14.53 -11.78
C PHE A 254 -19.42 -13.43 -10.73
N LEU A 255 -19.62 -13.78 -9.46
CA LEU A 255 -19.73 -12.83 -8.37
C LEU A 255 -18.68 -13.11 -7.30
N VAL A 256 -17.95 -12.08 -6.90
CA VAL A 256 -17.02 -12.15 -5.76
C VAL A 256 -17.46 -11.17 -4.69
N LEU A 257 -17.50 -11.63 -3.45
CA LEU A 257 -17.72 -10.81 -2.26
C LEU A 257 -16.54 -10.97 -1.34
N SER A 258 -15.92 -9.85 -0.99
CA SER A 258 -14.80 -9.82 -0.06
C SER A 258 -14.95 -8.71 0.96
N PHE A 259 -14.31 -8.90 2.10
CA PHE A 259 -14.43 -8.01 3.25
C PHE A 259 -13.02 -7.54 3.68
N GLY A 260 -12.94 -6.27 4.05
CA GLY A 260 -11.71 -5.64 4.50
C GLY A 260 -11.41 -5.96 5.96
N ASN A 261 -10.36 -5.33 6.49
CA ASN A 261 -9.97 -5.49 7.89
C ASN A 261 -10.55 -4.35 8.74
N LYS A 262 -10.49 -4.47 10.08
CA LYS A 262 -10.97 -3.44 11.01
C LYS A 262 -10.30 -2.07 10.85
N ASN A 263 -9.10 -2.02 10.29
CA ASN A 263 -8.40 -0.77 9.99
C ASN A 263 -8.49 -0.50 8.49
N SER A 264 -9.37 0.41 8.09
CA SER A 264 -9.53 0.86 6.72
C SER A 264 -8.46 1.91 6.38
N SER A 265 -7.72 1.68 5.30
CA SER A 265 -6.82 2.64 4.67
C SER A 265 -6.87 2.48 3.15
N VAL A 266 -6.50 3.51 2.40
CA VAL A 266 -6.40 3.47 0.94
C VAL A 266 -5.44 2.36 0.50
N GLN A 267 -4.37 2.13 1.27
CA GLN A 267 -3.40 1.09 0.96
C GLN A 267 -3.99 -0.31 1.17
N SER A 268 -4.58 -0.58 2.34
CA SER A 268 -5.23 -1.87 2.59
C SER A 268 -6.35 -2.16 1.58
N LEU A 269 -7.07 -1.13 1.14
CA LEU A 269 -8.04 -1.25 0.06
C LEU A 269 -7.36 -1.67 -1.24
N ARG A 270 -6.31 -0.96 -1.68
CA ARG A 270 -5.57 -1.30 -2.90
C ARG A 270 -5.07 -2.73 -2.86
N ASP A 271 -4.35 -3.10 -1.79
CA ASP A 271 -3.70 -4.42 -1.68
C ASP A 271 -4.74 -5.53 -1.73
N LYS A 272 -5.89 -5.34 -1.07
CA LYS A 272 -7.00 -6.29 -1.11
C LYS A 272 -7.60 -6.40 -2.51
N LEU A 273 -7.79 -5.29 -3.22
CA LEU A 273 -8.31 -5.31 -4.60
C LEU A 273 -7.33 -5.99 -5.56
N ASP A 274 -6.04 -5.65 -5.49
CA ASP A 274 -4.98 -6.22 -6.33
C ASP A 274 -4.85 -7.73 -6.09
N LEU A 275 -4.93 -8.19 -4.82
CA LEU A 275 -4.94 -9.61 -4.45
C LEU A 275 -6.12 -10.35 -5.10
N ILE A 276 -7.33 -9.81 -5.01
CA ILE A 276 -8.53 -10.48 -5.51
C ILE A 276 -8.53 -10.50 -7.04
N GLN A 277 -8.19 -9.38 -7.67
CA GLN A 277 -8.08 -9.26 -9.12
C GLN A 277 -7.04 -10.23 -9.68
N SER A 278 -5.85 -10.28 -9.06
CA SER A 278 -4.78 -11.18 -9.48
C SER A 278 -5.12 -12.65 -9.27
N ARG A 279 -5.81 -13.00 -8.19
CA ARG A 279 -6.17 -14.39 -7.84
C ARG A 279 -7.32 -14.93 -8.68
N PHE A 280 -8.41 -14.17 -8.82
CA PHE A 280 -9.61 -14.62 -9.53
C PHE A 280 -9.68 -14.14 -10.99
N LYS A 281 -8.66 -13.40 -11.44
CA LYS A 281 -8.52 -12.90 -12.82
C LYS A 281 -9.68 -11.99 -13.23
N ILE A 282 -10.08 -11.10 -12.32
CA ILE A 282 -11.19 -10.16 -12.50
C ILE A 282 -10.67 -8.82 -13.05
N PRO A 283 -11.32 -8.24 -14.08
CA PRO A 283 -11.01 -6.90 -14.56
C PRO A 283 -11.27 -5.79 -13.52
N ASN A 284 -10.45 -4.74 -13.53
CA ASN A 284 -10.57 -3.62 -12.57
C ASN A 284 -11.93 -2.92 -12.62
N ASN A 285 -12.55 -2.84 -13.81
CA ASN A 285 -13.83 -2.16 -14.00
C ASN A 285 -15.02 -2.91 -13.41
N ASP A 286 -14.84 -4.17 -13.01
CA ASP A 286 -15.90 -5.01 -12.43
C ASP A 286 -15.89 -4.96 -10.90
N CYS A 287 -14.94 -4.23 -10.30
CA CYS A 287 -14.82 -4.09 -8.86
C CYS A 287 -15.58 -2.85 -8.34
N TYR A 288 -16.53 -3.10 -7.45
CA TYR A 288 -17.30 -2.10 -6.72
C TYR A 288 -16.95 -2.11 -5.23
N PRO A 289 -16.11 -1.18 -4.76
CA PRO A 289 -15.82 -1.07 -3.33
C PRO A 289 -16.91 -0.26 -2.61
N PHE A 290 -17.65 -0.90 -1.71
CA PHE A 290 -18.49 -0.27 -0.71
C PHE A 290 -17.61 0.43 0.32
N LEU A 291 -17.68 1.76 0.32
CA LEU A 291 -16.89 2.57 1.23
C LEU A 291 -17.49 2.58 2.62
N GLN A 292 -16.64 2.82 3.63
CA GLN A 292 -17.07 2.93 5.02
C GLN A 292 -18.19 3.97 5.20
N SER A 293 -18.11 5.11 4.51
CA SER A 293 -19.13 6.14 4.60
C SER A 293 -20.48 5.75 3.98
N GLU A 294 -20.48 4.84 3.00
CA GLU A 294 -21.67 4.24 2.41
C GLU A 294 -22.28 3.22 3.36
N LEU A 295 -21.45 2.32 3.90
CA LEU A 295 -21.85 1.28 4.84
C LEU A 295 -22.40 1.87 6.13
N ASP A 296 -21.73 2.87 6.71
CA ASP A 296 -22.21 3.62 7.87
C ASP A 296 -23.61 4.19 7.62
N PHE A 297 -23.86 4.69 6.40
CA PHE A 297 -25.14 5.26 6.01
C PHE A 297 -26.23 4.20 5.88
N VAL A 298 -25.98 3.11 5.13
CA VAL A 298 -26.99 2.07 4.88
C VAL A 298 -27.24 1.14 6.07
N LEU A 299 -26.28 1.00 6.99
CA LEU A 299 -26.44 0.22 8.22
C LEU A 299 -26.89 1.08 9.42
N GLY A 300 -27.06 2.40 9.24
CA GLY A 300 -27.47 3.31 10.30
C GLY A 300 -26.45 3.41 11.45
N GLN A 301 -25.17 3.17 11.19
CA GLN A 301 -24.11 3.21 12.20
C GLN A 301 -23.73 4.66 12.56
N LYS A 302 -23.20 4.87 13.77
CA LYS A 302 -22.72 6.19 14.19
C LYS A 302 -21.50 6.57 13.36
N ASN A 303 -21.64 7.54 12.43
CA ASN A 303 -20.47 7.93 11.63
C ASN A 303 -19.28 8.31 12.52
N ASN A 304 -18.09 7.89 12.11
CA ASN A 304 -16.84 8.45 12.61
C ASN A 304 -16.62 9.86 12.04
N LYS A 305 -15.67 10.59 12.62
CA LYS A 305 -15.21 11.90 12.12
C LYS A 305 -13.70 11.87 11.91
N HIS A 306 -13.23 12.61 10.92
CA HIS A 306 -11.80 12.85 10.71
C HIS A 306 -11.22 13.77 11.80
N ILE A 307 -9.91 13.65 12.01
CA ILE A 307 -9.17 14.53 12.93
C ILE A 307 -9.18 15.97 12.39
N ARG A 308 -9.59 16.93 13.22
CA ARG A 308 -9.58 18.35 12.84
C ARG A 308 -8.16 18.91 12.97
N THR A 309 -7.57 19.32 11.86
CA THR A 309 -6.23 19.91 11.81
C THR A 309 -6.28 21.44 11.82
N LEU A 310 -5.46 22.07 12.64
CA LEU A 310 -5.23 23.52 12.72
C LEU A 310 -3.77 23.83 12.38
N PHE A 311 -3.55 24.79 11.48
CA PHE A 311 -2.21 25.28 11.16
C PHE A 311 -2.00 26.69 11.72
N ILE A 312 -0.87 26.91 12.38
CA ILE A 312 -0.52 28.16 13.07
C ILE A 312 0.75 28.76 12.46
N GLY A 313 0.85 30.09 12.45
CA GLY A 313 2.04 30.82 12.01
C GLY A 313 2.07 31.11 10.51
N ASN A 314 3.24 31.51 10.04
CA ASN A 314 3.45 32.04 8.69
C ASN A 314 3.22 30.99 7.59
N ASN A 315 2.76 31.42 6.42
CA ASN A 315 2.56 30.55 5.25
C ASN A 315 3.89 29.99 4.73
N ASN A 316 4.91 30.85 4.67
CA ASN A 316 6.26 30.54 4.20
C ASN A 316 7.27 31.05 5.23
N SER A 317 8.46 30.46 5.23
CA SER A 317 9.60 30.90 6.03
C SER A 317 10.86 30.82 5.17
N ASP A 318 11.48 31.96 4.91
CA ASP A 318 12.74 32.02 4.19
C ASP A 318 13.87 31.36 4.98
N LEU A 319 13.83 31.46 6.31
CA LEU A 319 14.76 30.75 7.21
C LEU A 319 14.66 29.22 7.03
N TRP A 320 13.44 28.68 7.00
CA TRP A 320 13.24 27.26 6.73
C TRP A 320 13.67 26.86 5.32
N ASN A 321 13.35 27.68 4.31
CA ASN A 321 13.77 27.41 2.94
C ASN A 321 15.30 27.40 2.81
N THR A 322 16.01 28.33 3.47
CA THR A 322 17.47 28.37 3.52
C THR A 322 18.03 27.11 4.18
N PHE A 323 17.52 26.72 5.34
CA PHE A 323 17.92 25.48 6.01
C PHE A 323 17.68 24.22 5.16
N VAL A 324 16.54 24.15 4.47
CA VAL A 324 16.22 23.05 3.54
C VAL A 324 17.21 23.00 2.37
N ILE A 325 17.67 24.15 1.87
CA ILE A 325 18.66 24.24 0.79
C ILE A 325 20.04 23.81 1.30
N GLU A 326 20.49 24.31 2.44
CA GLU A 326 21.79 23.95 3.02
C GLU A 326 21.88 22.44 3.31
N THR A 327 20.86 21.88 3.96
CA THR A 327 20.78 20.42 4.18
C THR A 327 20.73 19.63 2.88
N ALA A 328 20.19 20.19 1.79
CA ALA A 328 20.26 19.57 0.46
C ALA A 328 21.68 19.54 -0.10
N ILE A 329 22.39 20.66 0.02
CA ILE A 329 23.75 20.83 -0.52
C ILE A 329 24.73 19.91 0.22
N LEU A 330 24.52 19.72 1.52
CA LEU A 330 25.36 18.91 2.40
C LEU A 330 24.95 17.43 2.46
N ASP A 331 23.90 17.02 1.73
CA ASP A 331 23.36 15.65 1.74
C ASP A 331 22.94 15.14 3.14
N LEU A 332 22.36 16.05 3.93
CA LEU A 332 21.87 15.79 5.29
C LEU A 332 20.34 15.75 5.34
N TYR A 333 19.74 14.85 4.56
CA TYR A 333 18.27 14.77 4.45
C TYR A 333 17.58 14.55 5.79
N GLU A 334 18.15 13.74 6.70
CA GLU A 334 17.53 13.45 8.00
C GLU A 334 17.15 14.74 8.75
N LEU A 335 18.00 15.77 8.69
CA LEU A 335 17.78 17.05 9.36
C LEU A 335 16.53 17.80 8.89
N ARG A 336 16.00 17.49 7.70
CA ARG A 336 14.76 18.03 7.13
C ARG A 336 13.65 16.99 6.96
N SER A 337 13.82 15.80 7.54
CA SER A 337 12.81 14.73 7.55
C SER A 337 11.58 15.12 8.38
N ILE A 338 10.47 14.41 8.20
CA ILE A 338 9.24 14.61 8.98
C ILE A 338 9.51 14.39 10.47
N LYS A 339 10.33 13.38 10.82
CA LYS A 339 10.79 13.11 12.18
C LYS A 339 11.42 14.34 12.82
N MET A 340 12.36 14.99 12.12
CA MET A 340 13.05 16.18 12.65
C MET A 340 12.14 17.40 12.65
N MET A 341 11.24 17.56 11.68
CA MET A 341 10.23 18.60 11.73
C MET A 341 9.29 18.45 12.93
N ASN A 342 8.92 17.22 13.31
CA ASN A 342 8.16 16.92 14.52
C ASN A 342 8.94 17.26 15.81
N LEU A 343 10.28 17.17 15.78
CA LEU A 343 11.12 17.64 16.88
C LEU A 343 11.10 19.18 16.97
N TYR A 344 11.41 19.84 15.85
CA TYR A 344 11.57 21.29 15.80
C TYR A 344 10.27 22.00 16.12
N SER A 345 9.13 21.47 15.67
CA SER A 345 7.79 22.02 15.95
C SER A 345 7.48 22.14 17.46
N LEU A 346 8.17 21.34 18.28
CA LEU A 346 8.06 21.29 19.73
C LEU A 346 9.22 22.00 20.45
N CYS A 347 10.00 22.84 19.74
CA CYS A 347 10.96 23.76 20.34
C CYS A 347 10.23 24.96 20.99
N LEU A 348 9.69 24.73 22.19
CA LEU A 348 8.79 25.68 22.86
C LEU A 348 9.51 26.76 23.70
N ASN A 349 10.81 26.62 23.92
CA ASN A 349 11.63 27.55 24.70
C ASN A 349 13.12 27.37 24.41
N GLU A 350 13.92 28.29 24.94
CA GLU A 350 15.38 28.28 24.86
C GLU A 350 16.04 27.02 25.42
N GLU A 351 15.47 26.40 26.46
CA GLU A 351 16.03 25.17 27.04
C GLU A 351 15.96 24.00 26.06
N ILE A 352 14.82 23.84 25.37
CA ILE A 352 14.64 22.82 24.33
C ILE A 352 15.53 23.12 23.13
N LYS A 353 15.60 24.40 22.69
CA LYS A 353 16.49 24.84 21.61
C LYS A 353 17.94 24.42 21.86
N ASN A 354 18.45 24.79 23.02
CA ASN A 354 19.82 24.47 23.44
C ASN A 354 20.05 22.96 23.54
N PHE A 355 19.04 22.19 23.94
CA PHE A 355 19.15 20.73 23.97
C PHE A 355 19.25 20.13 22.56
N ILE A 356 18.41 20.58 21.62
CA ILE A 356 18.42 20.12 20.21
C ILE A 356 19.75 20.47 19.55
N LEU A 357 20.17 21.74 19.61
CA LEU A 357 21.41 22.19 18.98
C LEU A 357 22.64 21.48 19.55
N LYS A 358 22.69 21.27 20.87
CA LYS A 358 23.79 20.52 21.48
C LYS A 358 23.83 19.08 20.99
N ASP A 359 22.73 18.35 21.04
CA ASP A 359 22.73 16.92 20.66
C ASP A 359 23.16 16.71 19.19
N ILE A 360 22.66 17.56 18.28
CA ILE A 360 22.97 17.48 16.84
C ILE A 360 24.43 17.87 16.55
N PHE A 361 24.93 18.97 17.12
CA PHE A 361 26.24 19.54 16.72
C PHE A 361 27.40 19.27 17.68
N LEU A 362 27.18 18.63 18.84
CA LEU A 362 28.26 18.17 19.73
C LEU A 362 29.25 17.27 18.97
N GLU A 363 30.52 17.32 19.36
CA GLU A 363 31.61 16.52 18.76
C GLU A 363 31.61 15.04 19.17
N ASN A 364 30.58 14.57 19.85
CA ASN A 364 30.48 13.15 20.21
C ASN A 364 30.08 12.32 18.99
N ASP A 365 30.61 11.09 18.89
CA ASP A 365 30.32 10.14 17.80
C ASP A 365 28.87 9.63 17.78
N SER A 366 28.07 9.90 18.81
CA SER A 366 26.68 9.46 18.91
C SER A 366 25.72 10.61 19.20
N SER A 367 24.55 10.54 18.59
CA SER A 367 23.41 11.41 18.86
C SER A 367 22.20 10.58 19.29
N LYS A 368 21.33 11.17 20.12
CA LYS A 368 20.05 10.55 20.49
C LYS A 368 18.94 10.91 19.50
N MET A 369 19.15 11.93 18.68
CA MET A 369 18.14 12.50 17.79
C MET A 369 18.33 12.08 16.33
N ILE A 370 19.58 11.99 15.85
CA ILE A 370 19.91 11.64 14.46
C ILE A 370 20.63 10.29 14.38
N SER A 371 20.62 9.69 13.19
CA SER A 371 21.36 8.45 12.90
C SER A 371 22.87 8.64 12.97
N ASP A 372 23.59 7.56 13.26
CA ASP A 372 25.06 7.55 13.27
C ASP A 372 25.65 7.95 11.91
N GLU A 373 25.00 7.56 10.80
CA GLU A 373 25.39 7.98 9.44
C GLU A 373 25.33 9.51 9.28
N THR A 374 24.22 10.13 9.70
CA THR A 374 24.07 11.59 9.64
C THR A 374 25.02 12.28 10.60
N LYS A 375 25.30 11.66 11.76
CA LYS A 375 26.22 12.20 12.74
C LYS A 375 27.65 12.21 12.22
N GLN A 376 28.10 11.12 11.60
CA GLN A 376 29.42 11.04 10.99
C GLN A 376 29.56 12.07 9.87
N LYS A 377 28.57 12.17 8.98
CA LYS A 377 28.57 13.21 7.93
C LYS A 377 28.69 14.62 8.50
N LEU A 378 28.07 14.90 9.64
CA LEU A 378 28.18 16.19 10.34
C LEU A 378 29.57 16.43 10.96
N LEU A 379 30.24 15.38 11.43
CA LEU A 379 31.60 15.46 11.97
C LEU A 379 32.63 15.65 10.86
N ASP A 380 32.39 15.08 9.67
CA ASP A 380 33.24 15.21 8.49
C ASP A 380 33.09 16.58 7.78
N LEU A 381 32.14 17.43 8.21
CA LEU A 381 32.00 18.78 7.68
C LEU A 381 33.12 19.69 8.19
N SER A 382 33.52 20.66 7.36
CA SER A 382 34.33 21.77 7.84
C SER A 382 33.61 22.57 8.93
N ASP A 383 34.37 23.13 9.86
CA ASP A 383 33.82 23.94 10.96
C ASP A 383 32.95 25.10 10.46
N GLU A 384 33.31 25.71 9.33
CA GLU A 384 32.52 26.77 8.69
C GLU A 384 31.14 26.26 8.24
N ASN A 385 31.08 25.11 7.56
CA ASN A 385 29.83 24.53 7.10
C ASN A 385 28.97 24.07 8.28
N LYS A 386 29.61 23.50 9.31
CA LYS A 386 28.95 23.09 10.54
C LYS A 386 28.37 24.28 11.30
N SER A 387 29.10 25.40 11.38
CA SER A 387 28.62 26.64 11.99
C SER A 387 27.47 27.24 11.20
N SER A 388 27.60 27.38 9.87
CA SER A 388 26.53 27.92 9.03
C SER A 388 25.23 27.10 9.16
N LEU A 389 25.34 25.77 9.13
CA LEU A 389 24.19 24.89 9.27
C LEU A 389 23.56 24.98 10.67
N LYS A 390 24.38 25.14 11.71
CA LYS A 390 23.92 25.35 13.08
C LYS A 390 23.18 26.68 13.23
N ASP A 391 23.74 27.77 12.71
CA ASP A 391 23.14 29.11 12.77
C ASP A 391 21.81 29.14 12.01
N SER A 392 21.76 28.47 10.85
CA SER A 392 20.55 28.31 10.06
C SER A 392 19.45 27.54 10.80
N LEU A 393 19.79 26.43 11.46
CA LEU A 393 18.84 25.71 12.32
C LEU A 393 18.41 26.57 13.52
N GLU A 394 19.34 27.25 14.18
CA GLU A 394 19.05 28.12 15.33
C GLU A 394 18.03 29.20 14.97
N ASN A 395 18.20 29.87 13.82
CA ASN A 395 17.25 30.85 13.30
C ASN A 395 15.84 30.25 13.08
N VAL A 396 15.75 29.02 12.58
CA VAL A 396 14.47 28.31 12.43
C VAL A 396 13.83 28.03 13.79
N LEU A 397 14.62 27.60 14.78
CA LEU A 397 14.11 27.32 16.11
C LEU A 397 13.66 28.59 16.85
N ASP A 398 14.35 29.71 16.65
CA ASP A 398 13.96 31.02 17.18
C ASP A 398 12.63 31.49 16.61
N LEU A 399 12.43 31.30 15.30
CA LEU A 399 11.15 31.57 14.65
C LEU A 399 10.01 30.73 15.27
N ILE A 400 10.28 29.47 15.62
CA ILE A 400 9.29 28.59 16.26
C ILE A 400 8.97 29.06 17.69
N ILE A 401 9.99 29.43 18.48
CA ILE A 401 9.82 29.95 19.84
C ILE A 401 9.03 31.26 19.84
N ALA A 402 9.32 32.16 18.89
CA ALA A 402 8.66 33.44 18.76
C ALA A 402 7.19 33.35 18.29
N SER A 403 6.75 32.17 17.84
CA SER A 403 5.39 31.95 17.37
C SER A 403 4.37 31.81 18.51
N ASP A 404 3.09 32.08 18.21
CA ASP A 404 1.97 31.86 19.15
C ASP A 404 1.69 30.39 19.46
N PHE A 405 2.45 29.44 18.89
CA PHE A 405 2.19 28.01 18.95
C PHE A 405 2.08 27.51 20.40
N LYS A 406 3.03 27.89 21.26
CA LYS A 406 3.02 27.51 22.69
C LYS A 406 1.76 27.99 23.40
N GLN A 407 1.36 29.25 23.18
CA GLN A 407 0.18 29.83 23.83
C GLN A 407 -1.10 29.11 23.38
N VAL A 408 -1.20 28.75 22.10
CA VAL A 408 -2.34 28.00 21.57
C VAL A 408 -2.39 26.58 22.12
N LEU A 409 -1.25 25.91 22.28
CA LEU A 409 -1.17 24.61 22.93
C LEU A 409 -1.65 24.67 24.38
N SER A 410 -1.12 25.60 25.17
CA SER A 410 -1.50 25.76 26.58
C SER A 410 -2.99 26.03 26.78
N LYS A 411 -3.65 26.73 25.84
CA LYS A 411 -5.11 26.95 25.88
C LYS A 411 -5.94 25.69 25.61
N LYS A 412 -5.38 24.71 24.90
CA LYS A 412 -6.09 23.47 24.53
C LYS A 412 -5.80 22.29 25.45
N ILE A 413 -4.68 22.31 26.16
CA ILE A 413 -4.32 21.27 27.13
C ILE A 413 -5.13 21.49 28.40
N LYS A 414 -5.91 20.49 28.78
CA LYS A 414 -6.65 20.41 30.04
C LYS A 414 -6.06 19.32 30.94
N ASN A 415 -6.59 19.19 32.15
CA ASN A 415 -6.31 18.05 33.00
C ASN A 415 -6.70 16.77 32.25
N GLU A 416 -5.81 15.77 32.26
CA GLU A 416 -6.02 14.46 31.59
C GLU A 416 -6.05 14.49 30.05
N THR A 417 -5.70 15.60 29.39
CA THR A 417 -5.46 15.59 27.94
C THR A 417 -4.33 14.62 27.59
N LEU A 418 -4.59 13.77 26.61
CA LEU A 418 -3.62 12.85 26.02
C LEU A 418 -2.96 13.55 24.82
N LEU A 419 -1.64 13.59 24.79
CA LEU A 419 -0.88 14.21 23.70
C LEU A 419 -0.14 13.16 22.87
N ILE A 420 -0.40 13.17 21.57
CA ILE A 420 0.29 12.29 20.62
C ILE A 420 1.53 12.98 20.10
N VAL A 421 2.69 12.42 20.42
CA VAL A 421 4.02 12.87 20.01
C VAL A 421 4.77 11.75 19.31
N ASP A 422 5.87 12.07 18.65
CA ASP A 422 6.64 11.09 17.89
C ASP A 422 7.36 10.08 18.83
N ASP A 423 7.53 8.84 18.39
CA ASP A 423 8.10 7.74 19.19
C ASP A 423 9.51 8.06 19.70
N PHE A 424 10.34 8.72 18.88
CA PHE A 424 11.70 9.07 19.29
C PHE A 424 11.71 10.11 20.45
N ILE A 425 10.69 10.97 20.52
CA ILE A 425 10.54 11.95 21.61
C ILE A 425 10.23 11.19 22.91
N LEU A 426 9.37 10.18 22.86
CA LEU A 426 9.03 9.34 24.00
C LEU A 426 10.25 8.54 24.51
N LYS A 427 11.09 8.06 23.59
CA LYS A 427 12.34 7.35 23.92
C LYS A 427 13.39 8.27 24.56
N THR A 428 13.36 9.57 24.24
CA THR A 428 14.32 10.56 24.76
C THR A 428 13.86 11.13 26.11
N LYS A 429 14.25 10.48 27.22
CA LYS A 429 13.85 10.87 28.60
C LYS A 429 13.97 12.37 28.90
N LYS A 430 15.08 13.00 28.48
CA LYS A 430 15.32 14.44 28.70
C LYS A 430 14.35 15.32 27.90
N MET A 431 14.06 14.96 26.65
CA MET A 431 13.07 15.67 25.82
C MET A 431 11.68 15.58 26.45
N LYS A 432 11.29 14.39 26.92
CA LYS A 432 10.02 14.16 27.60
C LYS A 432 9.85 15.06 28.84
N GLN A 433 10.91 15.20 29.64
CA GLN A 433 10.94 16.08 30.81
C GLN A 433 10.79 17.55 30.42
N LEU A 434 11.59 18.02 29.44
CA LEU A 434 11.55 19.41 28.97
C LEU A 434 10.20 19.80 28.34
N LEU A 435 9.57 18.88 27.61
CA LEU A 435 8.23 19.11 27.07
C LEU A 435 7.17 19.17 28.16
N SER A 436 7.26 18.27 29.14
CA SER A 436 6.31 18.24 30.26
C SER A 436 6.38 19.52 31.09
N SER A 437 7.59 20.03 31.35
CA SER A 437 7.77 21.29 32.08
C SER A 437 7.34 22.50 31.25
N SER A 438 7.71 22.57 29.97
CA SER A 438 7.39 23.71 29.10
C SER A 438 5.89 23.87 28.85
N LEU A 439 5.15 22.76 28.80
CA LEU A 439 3.69 22.74 28.64
C LEU A 439 2.91 22.71 29.97
N GLN A 440 3.60 22.67 31.12
CA GLN A 440 3.00 22.57 32.46
C GLN A 440 2.02 21.39 32.59
N LEU A 441 2.43 20.21 32.09
CA LEU A 441 1.58 19.02 32.11
C LEU A 441 1.33 18.53 33.55
N SER A 442 0.06 18.27 33.87
CA SER A 442 -0.35 17.66 35.14
C SER A 442 -0.03 16.16 35.17
N ALA A 443 -0.08 15.54 36.36
CA ALA A 443 0.12 14.10 36.51
C ALA A 443 -0.91 13.24 35.74
N GLY A 444 -2.09 13.81 35.44
CA GLY A 444 -3.12 13.15 34.65
C GLY A 444 -2.85 13.17 33.14
N ASN A 445 -2.02 14.10 32.65
CA ASN A 445 -1.68 14.17 31.23
C ASN A 445 -0.75 13.03 30.83
N LYS A 446 -0.99 12.47 29.64
CA LYS A 446 -0.19 11.35 29.11
C LYS A 446 0.40 11.71 27.75
N LEU A 447 1.67 11.35 27.56
CA LEU A 447 2.36 11.39 26.28
C LEU A 447 2.43 9.97 25.72
N CYS A 448 1.93 9.80 24.51
CA CYS A 448 1.87 8.53 23.79
C CYS A 448 2.12 8.76 22.31
N SER A 449 2.29 7.71 21.53
CA SER A 449 2.56 7.83 20.10
C SER A 449 1.37 7.43 19.25
N TRP A 450 1.55 7.53 17.93
CA TRP A 450 0.59 7.03 16.97
C TRP A 450 0.35 5.53 17.09
N PHE A 451 1.33 4.76 17.57
CA PHE A 451 1.17 3.32 17.84
C PHE A 451 0.09 3.06 18.90
N ASP A 452 0.07 3.88 19.95
CA ASP A 452 -0.88 3.74 21.05
C ASP A 452 -2.31 4.10 20.65
N PHE A 453 -2.52 4.72 19.48
CA PHE A 453 -3.81 5.27 19.06
C PHE A 453 -4.95 4.25 19.08
N LYS A 454 -4.68 3.01 18.66
CA LYS A 454 -5.68 1.92 18.63
C LYS A 454 -6.24 1.57 20.02
N ASN A 455 -5.48 1.86 21.08
CA ASN A 455 -5.84 1.52 22.46
C ASN A 455 -6.46 2.71 23.22
N ILE A 456 -6.63 3.86 22.58
CA ILE A 456 -7.17 5.06 23.25
C ILE A 456 -8.70 5.01 23.29
N ASN A 457 -9.23 4.80 24.49
CA ASN A 457 -10.68 4.83 24.74
C ASN A 457 -11.10 6.14 25.41
N GLY A 458 -11.73 7.04 24.64
CA GLY A 458 -12.30 8.28 25.15
C GLY A 458 -11.28 9.34 25.58
N GLY A 459 -11.78 10.49 26.05
CA GLY A 459 -10.95 11.61 26.52
C GLY A 459 -10.67 12.70 25.46
N GLU A 460 -9.96 13.75 25.89
CA GLU A 460 -9.48 14.82 25.01
C GLU A 460 -8.09 14.48 24.48
N ILE A 461 -7.95 14.44 23.15
CA ILE A 461 -6.74 14.04 22.45
C ILE A 461 -6.20 15.23 21.66
N LEU A 462 -4.92 15.54 21.84
CA LEU A 462 -4.20 16.56 21.09
C LEU A 462 -3.04 15.92 20.32
N VAL A 463 -3.12 15.99 18.99
CA VAL A 463 -2.10 15.42 18.10
C VAL A 463 -1.07 16.47 17.74
N LEU A 464 0.18 16.23 18.12
CA LEU A 464 1.32 17.13 17.90
C LEU A 464 2.36 16.55 16.95
N SER A 465 2.40 15.23 16.79
CA SER A 465 3.21 14.56 15.77
C SER A 465 2.46 14.51 14.45
N TYR A 466 2.99 15.20 13.44
CA TYR A 466 2.50 15.08 12.07
C TYR A 466 2.93 13.73 11.51
N GLN A 467 1.97 12.92 11.09
CA GLN A 467 2.19 11.68 10.35
C GLN A 467 1.38 11.70 9.07
N ASP A 468 2.10 11.67 7.95
CA ASP A 468 1.53 11.60 6.60
C ASP A 468 1.10 10.17 6.27
N GLN A 469 0.22 9.98 5.29
CA GLN A 469 -0.05 8.62 4.81
C GLN A 469 1.12 8.04 4.01
N GLY A 470 1.96 8.89 3.43
CA GLY A 470 3.06 8.46 2.56
C GLY A 470 2.68 8.30 1.09
N LYS A 471 3.49 7.55 0.36
CA LYS A 471 3.34 7.29 -1.08
C LYS A 471 3.75 5.86 -1.39
N TYR A 472 2.96 5.16 -2.21
CA TYR A 472 3.25 3.78 -2.61
C TYR A 472 4.71 3.56 -3.01
N PRO A 473 5.38 2.54 -2.44
CA PRO A 473 4.88 1.55 -1.47
C PRO A 473 5.03 1.93 0.02
N TYR A 474 5.51 3.13 0.32
CA TYR A 474 5.85 3.61 1.66
C TYR A 474 4.63 4.25 2.33
N TYR A 475 3.77 3.42 2.92
CA TYR A 475 2.56 3.87 3.61
C TYR A 475 2.70 3.83 5.13
N PHE A 476 2.08 4.80 5.80
CA PHE A 476 2.04 4.85 7.26
C PHE A 476 0.60 4.91 7.76
N TYR A 477 0.28 4.04 8.72
CA TYR A 477 -1.00 4.04 9.42
C TYR A 477 -0.77 3.74 10.92
N PRO A 478 -1.51 4.39 11.85
CA PRO A 478 -2.47 5.49 11.63
C PRO A 478 -1.78 6.77 11.12
N ASN A 479 -2.56 7.68 10.53
CA ASN A 479 -2.06 8.94 10.00
C ASN A 479 -3.13 10.05 10.09
N ILE A 480 -2.71 11.30 9.91
CA ILE A 480 -3.60 12.45 10.13
C ILE A 480 -4.74 12.58 9.10
N ILE A 481 -4.62 11.92 7.95
CA ILE A 481 -5.54 12.08 6.81
C ILE A 481 -6.68 11.06 6.87
N GLU A 482 -6.33 9.80 7.07
CA GLU A 482 -7.23 8.67 6.95
C GLU A 482 -7.85 8.26 8.29
N THR A 483 -7.13 8.47 9.40
CA THR A 483 -7.63 8.07 10.72
C THR A 483 -8.91 8.79 11.10
N THR A 484 -9.93 7.99 11.46
CA THR A 484 -11.21 8.48 11.96
C THR A 484 -11.42 8.06 13.41
N VAL A 485 -12.23 8.82 14.14
CA VAL A 485 -12.61 8.53 15.53
C VAL A 485 -14.11 8.63 15.71
N SER A 486 -14.62 8.02 16.78
CA SER A 486 -16.01 8.23 17.21
C SER A 486 -16.34 9.71 17.31
N LYS A 487 -17.55 10.09 16.88
CA LYS A 487 -18.05 11.48 16.99
C LYS A 487 -17.92 12.07 18.39
N ASN A 488 -18.03 11.23 19.42
CA ASN A 488 -17.99 11.62 20.83
C ASN A 488 -16.57 11.94 21.33
N THR A 489 -15.53 11.46 20.64
CA THR A 489 -14.13 11.71 21.02
C THR A 489 -13.74 13.15 20.69
N ILE A 490 -13.19 13.89 21.67
CA ILE A 490 -12.67 15.25 21.42
C ILE A 490 -11.23 15.10 20.95
N ILE A 491 -10.99 15.31 19.65
CA ILE A 491 -9.65 15.22 19.08
C ILE A 491 -9.35 16.41 18.17
N GLY A 492 -8.11 16.90 18.21
CA GLY A 492 -7.61 17.89 17.26
C GLY A 492 -6.11 17.77 17.07
N ALA A 493 -5.63 18.21 15.91
CA ALA A 493 -4.22 18.28 15.58
C ALA A 493 -3.79 19.73 15.37
N ILE A 494 -2.58 20.07 15.80
CA ILE A 494 -2.06 21.43 15.67
C ILE A 494 -0.62 21.40 15.18
N TYR A 495 -0.35 22.10 14.08
CA TYR A 495 0.96 22.11 13.43
C TYR A 495 1.38 23.52 12.99
N HIS A 496 2.69 23.73 12.83
CA HIS A 496 3.21 24.93 12.19
C HIS A 496 2.91 24.92 10.69
N LYS A 497 2.41 26.04 10.19
CA LYS A 497 1.95 26.17 8.80
C LYS A 497 3.10 26.05 7.80
N PHE A 498 4.21 26.77 8.01
CA PHE A 498 5.36 26.74 7.11
C PHE A 498 6.07 25.38 7.06
N LEU A 499 5.97 24.56 8.13
CA LEU A 499 6.53 23.21 8.15
C LEU A 499 5.62 22.22 7.42
N PHE A 500 4.33 22.14 7.79
CA PHE A 500 3.51 20.98 7.45
C PHE A 500 2.36 21.25 6.46
N SER A 501 1.98 22.51 6.24
CA SER A 501 0.76 22.82 5.46
C SER A 501 0.84 22.34 4.01
N ASN A 502 1.98 22.53 3.34
CA ASN A 502 2.14 22.09 1.95
C ASN A 502 2.07 20.57 1.83
N ARG A 503 2.78 19.85 2.71
CA ARG A 503 2.78 18.38 2.77
C ARG A 503 1.37 17.85 3.04
N TYR A 504 0.67 18.43 4.01
CA TYR A 504 -0.72 18.06 4.33
C TYR A 504 -1.68 18.24 3.15
N GLN A 505 -1.53 19.33 2.39
CA GLN A 505 -2.37 19.55 1.20
C GLN A 505 -2.09 18.52 0.10
N TRP A 506 -0.81 18.20 -0.15
CA TRP A 506 -0.43 17.14 -1.06
C TRP A 506 -0.95 15.78 -0.62
N ALA A 507 -0.82 15.45 0.67
CA ALA A 507 -1.31 14.20 1.23
C ALA A 507 -2.83 14.05 1.03
N LYS A 508 -3.61 15.10 1.34
CA LYS A 508 -5.06 15.11 1.08
C LYS A 508 -5.41 14.90 -0.39
N TYR A 509 -4.71 15.59 -1.30
CA TYR A 509 -4.92 15.45 -2.73
C TYR A 509 -4.59 14.02 -3.19
N ASN A 510 -3.44 13.48 -2.77
CA ASN A 510 -2.97 12.15 -3.14
C ASN A 510 -3.93 11.05 -2.66
N VAL A 511 -4.36 11.09 -1.38
CA VAL A 511 -5.38 10.14 -0.86
C VAL A 511 -6.69 10.27 -1.61
N ALA A 512 -7.19 11.49 -1.82
CA ALA A 512 -8.45 11.67 -2.53
C ALA A 512 -8.36 11.15 -3.97
N ASN A 513 -7.25 11.40 -4.66
CA ASN A 513 -7.02 10.96 -6.03
C ASN A 513 -6.85 9.45 -6.15
N GLU A 514 -6.05 8.83 -5.27
CA GLU A 514 -5.88 7.36 -5.24
C GLU A 514 -7.19 6.66 -4.89
N PHE A 515 -7.89 7.14 -3.86
CA PHE A 515 -9.18 6.57 -3.48
C PHE A 515 -10.23 6.76 -4.59
N TYR A 516 -10.23 7.89 -5.30
CA TYR A 516 -11.07 8.08 -6.49
C TYR A 516 -10.78 7.03 -7.57
N LYS A 517 -9.50 6.72 -7.84
CA LYS A 517 -9.12 5.71 -8.84
C LYS A 517 -9.57 4.31 -8.44
N LEU A 518 -9.27 3.90 -7.21
CA LEU A 518 -9.61 2.57 -6.69
C LEU A 518 -11.12 2.33 -6.65
N SER A 519 -11.88 3.42 -6.51
CA SER A 519 -13.32 3.37 -6.31
C SER A 519 -14.10 3.86 -7.53
N ASN A 520 -13.42 4.04 -8.67
CA ASN A 520 -14.03 4.37 -9.94
C ASN A 520 -14.68 3.14 -10.57
N HIS A 521 -15.99 3.22 -10.83
CA HIS A 521 -16.76 2.14 -11.43
C HIS A 521 -17.81 2.71 -12.39
N PRO A 522 -18.19 2.00 -13.48
CA PRO A 522 -19.20 2.50 -14.44
C PRO A 522 -20.52 2.95 -13.81
N ILE A 523 -21.02 2.22 -12.80
CA ILE A 523 -22.23 2.62 -12.04
C ILE A 523 -22.04 3.98 -11.36
N ARG A 524 -20.88 4.24 -10.75
CA ARG A 524 -20.61 5.54 -10.10
C ARG A 524 -20.53 6.66 -11.11
N GLN A 525 -19.91 6.41 -12.27
CA GLN A 525 -19.88 7.38 -13.37
C GLN A 525 -21.30 7.75 -13.81
N LYS A 526 -22.19 6.76 -13.91
CA LYS A 526 -23.59 6.93 -14.34
C LYS A 526 -24.45 7.65 -13.29
N TYR A 527 -24.44 7.20 -12.04
CA TYR A 527 -25.43 7.61 -11.03
C TYR A 527 -24.91 8.64 -10.01
N PHE A 528 -23.58 8.75 -9.86
CA PHE A 528 -22.96 9.55 -8.79
C PHE A 528 -22.21 10.76 -9.34
N GLN A 529 -22.44 11.21 -10.57
CA GLN A 529 -21.75 12.37 -11.16
C GLN A 529 -20.22 12.34 -10.97
N TRP A 530 -19.59 11.17 -11.17
CA TRP A 530 -18.21 10.92 -10.75
C TRP A 530 -17.18 11.88 -11.37
N GLU A 531 -17.40 12.33 -12.61
CA GLU A 531 -16.56 13.33 -13.27
C GLU A 531 -16.58 14.71 -12.57
N ARG A 532 -17.68 15.07 -11.91
CA ARG A 532 -17.74 16.31 -11.10
C ARG A 532 -16.88 16.18 -9.84
N LEU A 533 -16.87 14.99 -9.23
CA LEU A 533 -15.99 14.69 -8.10
C LEU A 533 -14.52 14.75 -8.54
N LYS A 534 -14.17 14.17 -9.69
CA LYS A 534 -12.82 14.24 -10.28
C LYS A 534 -12.33 15.68 -10.43
N LYS A 535 -13.16 16.56 -11.01
CA LYS A 535 -12.84 17.99 -11.14
C LYS A 535 -12.62 18.66 -9.78
N SER A 536 -13.45 18.32 -8.80
CA SER A 536 -13.33 18.84 -7.43
C SER A 536 -12.04 18.37 -6.76
N ILE A 537 -11.64 17.11 -6.93
CA ILE A 537 -10.36 16.57 -6.43
C ILE A 537 -9.18 17.25 -7.12
N ASN A 538 -9.22 17.42 -8.44
CA ASN A 538 -8.16 18.10 -9.18
C ASN A 538 -7.96 19.55 -8.73
N SER A 539 -9.03 20.23 -8.29
CA SER A 539 -8.93 21.60 -7.74
C SER A 539 -8.20 21.68 -6.39
N LEU A 540 -8.03 20.54 -5.69
CA LEU A 540 -7.26 20.47 -4.44
C LEU A 540 -5.75 20.35 -4.66
N ARG A 541 -5.30 20.14 -5.91
CA ARG A 541 -3.88 19.92 -6.21
C ARG A 541 -3.05 21.16 -5.83
N PRO A 542 -2.05 21.04 -4.95
CA PRO A 542 -1.22 22.17 -4.57
C PRO A 542 -0.34 22.65 -5.73
N GLN A 543 -0.01 23.94 -5.73
CA GLN A 543 0.86 24.54 -6.75
C GLN A 543 2.35 24.33 -6.45
N LYS A 544 2.77 24.43 -5.19
CA LYS A 544 4.15 24.23 -4.77
C LYS A 544 4.44 22.74 -4.70
N GLU A 545 5.49 22.26 -5.38
CA GLU A 545 5.86 20.85 -5.37
C GLU A 545 6.20 20.33 -3.96
N ASP A 546 5.98 19.02 -3.77
CA ASP A 546 6.40 18.30 -2.58
C ASP A 546 7.75 17.62 -2.84
N ASN A 547 8.78 18.07 -2.11
CA ASN A 547 10.14 17.56 -2.24
C ASN A 547 10.43 16.39 -1.28
N THR A 548 9.39 15.78 -0.72
CA THR A 548 9.53 14.65 0.22
C THR A 548 10.11 13.42 -0.49
N ILE A 549 11.19 12.87 0.05
CA ILE A 549 11.81 11.63 -0.43
C ILE A 549 11.32 10.48 0.45
N TRP A 550 10.22 9.85 0.03
CA TRP A 550 9.53 8.81 0.82
C TRP A 550 10.40 7.62 1.19
N ASP A 551 11.30 7.19 0.30
CA ASP A 551 12.27 6.13 0.57
C ASP A 551 13.16 6.45 1.79
N LEU A 552 13.52 7.72 2.00
CA LEU A 552 14.29 8.18 3.15
C LEU A 552 13.40 8.40 4.38
N GLU A 553 12.21 8.98 4.20
CA GLU A 553 11.25 9.13 5.31
C GLU A 553 10.89 7.78 5.96
N GLN A 554 10.73 6.72 5.17
CA GLN A 554 10.54 5.35 5.66
C GLN A 554 11.63 4.93 6.64
N GLN A 555 12.89 5.26 6.35
CA GLN A 555 14.03 4.81 7.14
C GLN A 555 14.14 5.57 8.46
N TYR A 556 13.90 6.88 8.42
CA TYR A 556 13.95 7.74 9.60
C TYR A 556 12.69 7.66 10.46
N SER A 557 11.56 7.21 9.92
CA SER A 557 10.32 7.01 10.67
C SER A 557 10.51 6.00 11.81
N SER A 558 10.29 6.39 13.06
CA SER A 558 10.44 5.48 14.21
C SER A 558 9.26 4.53 14.46
N ASN A 559 8.30 4.47 13.53
CA ASN A 559 7.06 3.72 13.66
C ASN A 559 7.33 2.20 13.76
N SER A 560 6.75 1.54 14.77
CA SER A 560 6.93 0.12 15.07
C SER A 560 5.95 -0.82 14.35
N ASN A 561 4.87 -0.30 13.75
CA ASN A 561 3.97 -1.06 12.86
C ASN A 561 4.58 -1.28 11.47
N ARG A 562 5.87 -1.60 11.40
CA ARG A 562 6.48 -2.01 10.13
C ARG A 562 6.17 -3.48 10.00
N GLU A 563 5.35 -3.86 9.01
CA GLU A 563 5.29 -5.26 8.61
C GLU A 563 6.71 -5.67 8.22
N THR A 564 7.33 -6.44 9.11
CA THR A 564 8.65 -7.00 8.90
C THR A 564 8.48 -8.48 8.65
N ILE A 565 9.33 -9.00 7.77
CA ILE A 565 9.30 -10.41 7.41
C ILE A 565 10.52 -11.06 8.03
N LYS A 566 10.27 -11.96 8.97
CA LYS A 566 11.30 -12.86 9.47
C LYS A 566 11.45 -14.00 8.47
N LEU A 567 12.63 -14.15 7.90
CA LEU A 567 12.96 -15.22 6.95
C LEU A 567 13.98 -16.16 7.57
N LYS A 568 13.79 -17.46 7.33
CA LYS A 568 14.80 -18.48 7.58
C LYS A 568 15.15 -19.14 6.26
N LEU A 569 16.38 -18.96 5.84
CA LEU A 569 16.97 -19.66 4.71
C LEU A 569 17.64 -20.94 5.19
N LYS A 570 17.73 -21.93 4.31
CA LYS A 570 18.34 -23.21 4.62
C LYS A 570 19.81 -23.03 5.01
N GLY A 571 20.17 -23.48 6.20
CA GLY A 571 21.52 -23.34 6.75
C GLY A 571 21.85 -21.98 7.35
N GLU A 572 20.89 -21.03 7.42
CA GLU A 572 21.08 -19.72 8.03
C GLU A 572 20.28 -19.53 9.33
N ARG A 573 20.73 -18.57 10.14
CA ARG A 573 19.93 -18.04 11.24
C ARG A 573 18.79 -17.19 10.68
N GLU A 574 17.70 -17.13 11.42
CA GLU A 574 16.55 -16.30 11.06
C GLU A 574 16.95 -14.82 11.09
N LYS A 575 16.73 -14.12 9.97
CA LYS A 575 17.00 -12.69 9.77
C LYS A 575 15.66 -11.96 9.61
N THR A 576 15.63 -10.67 9.96
CA THR A 576 14.42 -9.83 9.85
C THR A 576 14.65 -8.78 8.78
N PHE A 577 13.72 -8.69 7.84
CA PHE A 577 13.79 -7.82 6.67
C PHE A 577 12.56 -6.89 6.65
N ASN A 578 12.70 -5.69 6.10
CA ASN A 578 11.54 -4.83 5.84
C ASN A 578 10.72 -5.39 4.67
N SER A 579 9.40 -5.26 4.69
CA SER A 579 8.52 -5.75 3.61
C SER A 579 8.92 -5.27 2.20
N SER A 580 9.49 -4.06 2.12
CA SER A 580 9.92 -3.43 0.87
C SER A 580 11.29 -3.86 0.34
N GLU A 581 12.04 -4.69 1.06
CA GLU A 581 13.38 -5.11 0.63
C GLU A 581 13.31 -6.05 -0.58
N LEU A 582 14.27 -5.88 -1.50
CA LEU A 582 14.28 -6.57 -2.79
C LEU A 582 15.08 -7.87 -2.68
N PHE A 583 14.48 -8.93 -3.19
CA PHE A 583 15.08 -10.25 -3.27
C PHE A 583 15.04 -10.73 -4.71
N ILE A 584 16.13 -11.35 -5.15
CA ILE A 584 16.11 -12.22 -6.33
C ILE A 584 15.41 -13.50 -5.90
N TYR A 585 14.45 -13.98 -6.68
CA TYR A 585 13.78 -15.26 -6.46
C TYR A 585 13.59 -16.05 -7.75
N THR A 586 13.47 -17.37 -7.59
CA THR A 586 13.09 -18.32 -8.65
C THR A 586 12.39 -19.53 -8.01
N THR A 587 11.54 -20.20 -8.80
CA THR A 587 10.88 -21.46 -8.44
C THR A 587 11.40 -22.64 -9.26
N ASP A 588 11.97 -22.37 -10.44
CA ASP A 588 12.41 -23.38 -11.41
C ASP A 588 13.92 -23.38 -11.68
N ASN A 589 14.67 -22.47 -11.04
CA ASN A 589 16.10 -22.20 -11.26
C ASN A 589 16.47 -21.77 -12.69
N LYS A 590 15.47 -21.43 -13.53
CA LYS A 590 15.68 -21.02 -14.92
C LYS A 590 15.34 -19.56 -15.14
N ALA A 591 14.22 -19.11 -14.58
CA ALA A 591 13.78 -17.73 -14.66
C ALA A 591 14.04 -17.02 -13.32
N PHE A 592 14.75 -15.90 -13.38
CA PHE A 592 15.08 -15.12 -12.18
C PHE A 592 14.31 -13.81 -12.19
N LYS A 593 13.68 -13.49 -11.06
CA LYS A 593 12.95 -12.24 -10.88
C LYS A 593 13.41 -11.52 -9.63
N VAL A 594 13.25 -10.21 -9.63
CA VAL A 594 13.50 -9.36 -8.47
C VAL A 594 12.20 -8.70 -8.05
N GLU A 595 11.75 -9.07 -6.86
CA GLU A 595 10.54 -8.55 -6.23
C GLU A 595 10.77 -8.23 -4.76
N LYS A 596 9.79 -7.55 -4.17
CA LYS A 596 9.80 -7.30 -2.73
C LYS A 596 9.55 -8.60 -1.99
N ILE A 597 10.16 -8.73 -0.82
CA ILE A 597 9.97 -9.92 0.00
C ILE A 597 8.49 -10.15 0.37
N GLU A 598 7.72 -9.08 0.60
CA GLU A 598 6.29 -9.19 0.86
C GLU A 598 5.52 -9.83 -0.29
N THR A 599 5.76 -9.37 -1.51
CA THR A 599 5.12 -9.92 -2.71
C THR A 599 5.50 -11.38 -2.90
N ILE A 600 6.79 -11.71 -2.75
CA ILE A 600 7.26 -13.10 -2.82
C ILE A 600 6.50 -13.94 -1.81
N VAL A 601 6.51 -13.54 -0.54
CA VAL A 601 5.89 -14.26 0.57
C VAL A 601 4.40 -14.50 0.38
N GLU A 602 3.67 -13.54 -0.18
CA GLU A 602 2.23 -13.66 -0.47
C GLU A 602 1.93 -14.63 -1.62
N THR A 603 2.91 -14.83 -2.51
CA THR A 603 2.79 -15.71 -3.69
C THR A 603 3.33 -17.13 -3.46
N ILE A 604 3.98 -17.41 -2.33
CA ILE A 604 4.58 -18.73 -2.07
C ILE A 604 3.54 -19.84 -2.14
N ASP A 605 3.75 -20.75 -3.10
CA ASP A 605 3.11 -22.05 -3.10
C ASP A 605 3.83 -23.02 -2.13
N LYS A 606 3.08 -23.69 -1.24
CA LYS A 606 3.60 -24.73 -0.34
C LYS A 606 4.15 -25.96 -1.09
N ASP A 607 3.71 -26.17 -2.32
CA ASP A 607 4.10 -27.31 -3.15
C ASP A 607 5.35 -27.01 -4.00
N GLU A 608 5.77 -25.74 -4.06
CA GLU A 608 6.95 -25.29 -4.79
C GLU A 608 8.08 -24.87 -3.86
N LYS A 609 9.31 -25.05 -4.33
CA LYS A 609 10.50 -24.59 -3.63
C LYS A 609 10.90 -23.23 -4.14
N TYR A 610 10.96 -22.26 -3.23
CA TYR A 610 11.43 -20.92 -3.53
C TYR A 610 12.90 -20.81 -3.13
N TYR A 611 13.71 -20.33 -4.07
CA TYR A 611 15.11 -20.01 -3.81
C TYR A 611 15.28 -18.50 -3.91
N ILE A 612 15.80 -17.88 -2.84
CA ILE A 612 15.92 -16.42 -2.76
C ILE A 612 17.34 -15.96 -2.39
N HIS A 613 17.69 -14.72 -2.74
CA HIS A 613 18.91 -14.04 -2.35
C HIS A 613 18.64 -12.54 -2.19
N HIS A 614 19.07 -11.96 -1.08
CA HIS A 614 18.88 -10.54 -0.80
C HIS A 614 19.72 -9.69 -1.77
N LEU A 615 19.10 -8.73 -2.46
CA LEU A 615 19.76 -8.00 -3.53
C LEU A 615 20.91 -7.11 -3.01
N ASP A 616 20.80 -6.56 -1.81
CA ASP A 616 21.87 -5.72 -1.23
C ASP A 616 23.12 -6.55 -0.88
N GLU A 617 22.98 -7.84 -0.52
CA GLU A 617 24.13 -8.71 -0.21
C GLU A 617 25.07 -8.87 -1.43
N ILE A 618 24.53 -8.79 -2.66
CA ILE A 618 25.32 -8.83 -3.91
C ILE A 618 26.13 -7.56 -4.11
N GLN A 619 25.56 -6.40 -3.77
CA GLN A 619 26.27 -5.12 -3.90
C GLN A 619 27.33 -4.93 -2.80
N GLU A 620 27.14 -5.55 -1.64
CA GLU A 620 28.13 -5.56 -0.56
C GLU A 620 29.29 -6.52 -0.87
N SER A 621 29.02 -7.67 -1.49
CA SER A 621 30.05 -8.66 -1.82
C SER A 621 30.90 -8.27 -3.03
N ILE A 622 30.28 -7.63 -4.03
CA ILE A 622 30.94 -7.12 -5.21
C ILE A 622 31.02 -5.61 -5.03
N ASN A 623 32.21 -5.06 -4.79
CA ASN A 623 32.42 -3.63 -5.01
C ASN A 623 32.27 -3.37 -6.52
N LEU A 624 31.01 -3.29 -7.01
CA LEU A 624 30.64 -3.28 -8.43
C LEU A 624 31.33 -2.12 -9.14
N TYR A 625 31.47 -1.00 -8.45
CA TYR A 625 32.16 0.18 -8.94
C TYR A 625 33.66 -0.04 -9.09
N GLU A 626 34.31 -0.82 -8.22
CA GLU A 626 35.74 -1.13 -8.33
C GLU A 626 36.03 -2.15 -9.45
N LYS A 627 35.19 -3.18 -9.61
CA LYS A 627 35.36 -4.20 -10.67
C LYS A 627 34.95 -3.72 -12.08
N MET A 628 34.12 -2.69 -12.19
CA MET A 628 33.74 -2.06 -13.46
C MET A 628 34.79 -1.06 -14.00
N ILE A 629 35.77 -0.69 -13.18
CA ILE A 629 36.74 0.35 -13.50
C ILE A 629 38.06 -0.29 -13.96
N ASP A 630 38.35 -0.16 -15.25
CA ASP A 630 39.73 -0.26 -15.74
C ASP A 630 40.45 1.06 -15.41
N THR A 631 41.10 1.12 -14.24
CA THR A 631 41.84 2.29 -13.77
C THR A 631 42.93 2.72 -14.75
N THR A 632 43.53 1.76 -15.45
CA THR A 632 44.52 1.98 -16.52
C THR A 632 43.91 2.71 -17.72
N GLN A 633 42.76 2.25 -18.22
CA GLN A 633 42.07 2.91 -19.33
C GLN A 633 41.57 4.32 -18.95
N GLN A 634 41.08 4.51 -17.72
CA GLN A 634 40.60 5.81 -17.26
C GLN A 634 41.74 6.84 -17.12
N GLU A 635 42.91 6.40 -16.66
CA GLU A 635 44.09 7.26 -16.57
C GLU A 635 44.61 7.61 -17.98
N GLU A 636 44.55 6.69 -18.94
CA GLU A 636 44.83 6.97 -20.35
C GLU A 636 43.85 8.00 -20.96
N GLU A 637 42.54 7.85 -20.71
CA GLU A 637 41.52 8.82 -21.16
C GLU A 637 41.70 10.19 -20.48
N LEU A 638 42.02 10.23 -19.18
CA LEU A 638 42.38 11.45 -18.46
C LEU A 638 43.65 12.08 -19.02
N ASN A 639 44.67 11.29 -19.38
CA ASN A 639 45.91 11.77 -19.97
C ASN A 639 45.69 12.42 -21.34
N VAL A 640 44.81 11.88 -22.18
CA VAL A 640 44.42 12.52 -23.46
C VAL A 640 43.77 13.88 -23.19
N ILE A 641 42.93 13.99 -22.16
CA ILE A 641 42.31 15.26 -21.78
C ILE A 641 43.37 16.22 -21.21
N ARG A 642 44.28 15.77 -20.34
CA ARG A 642 45.39 16.57 -19.79
C ARG A 642 46.28 17.16 -20.87
N GLN A 643 46.66 16.35 -21.87
CA GLN A 643 47.46 16.79 -23.02
C GLN A 643 46.76 17.90 -23.83
N LYS A 644 45.44 17.82 -23.99
CA LYS A 644 44.64 18.86 -24.67
C LYS A 644 44.70 20.22 -23.95
N PHE A 645 44.88 20.21 -22.63
CA PHE A 645 44.95 21.41 -21.79
C PHE A 645 46.38 21.78 -21.34
N GLN A 646 47.42 21.06 -21.81
CA GLN A 646 48.84 21.30 -21.47
C GLN A 646 49.13 21.26 -19.95
N ILE A 647 48.60 20.26 -19.25
CA ILE A 647 48.79 20.08 -17.80
C ILE A 647 49.57 18.77 -17.56
N ASP A 648 50.78 18.88 -16.99
CA ASP A 648 51.72 17.77 -16.77
C ASP A 648 51.61 17.11 -15.37
N GLU A 649 50.58 17.43 -14.58
CA GLU A 649 50.43 16.87 -13.22
C GLU A 649 49.75 15.49 -13.19
N ASP A 650 50.36 14.56 -12.45
CA ASP A 650 49.88 13.19 -12.18
C ASP A 650 48.73 13.10 -11.14
N THR A 651 48.15 14.24 -10.71
CA THR A 651 47.11 14.20 -9.67
C THR A 651 45.78 13.70 -10.23
N THR A 652 45.20 12.68 -9.58
CA THR A 652 44.02 11.93 -10.02
C THR A 652 42.79 12.85 -10.07
N GLY A 653 42.27 13.13 -11.27
CA GLY A 653 40.95 13.72 -11.47
C GLY A 653 40.71 15.20 -11.08
N ARG A 654 41.72 15.98 -10.65
CA ARG A 654 41.53 17.38 -10.18
C ARG A 654 41.71 18.47 -11.24
N LEU A 655 41.68 18.10 -12.53
CA LEU A 655 41.87 18.99 -13.67
C LEU A 655 40.99 20.26 -13.64
N TRP A 656 39.73 20.16 -13.25
CA TRP A 656 38.81 21.31 -13.17
C TRP A 656 39.30 22.39 -12.19
N LYS A 657 39.96 21.99 -11.09
CA LYS A 657 40.52 22.93 -10.11
C LYS A 657 41.76 23.64 -10.65
N LEU A 658 42.62 22.90 -11.36
CA LEU A 658 43.81 23.44 -11.99
C LEU A 658 43.41 24.49 -13.05
N LEU A 659 42.40 24.19 -13.88
CA LEU A 659 41.88 25.12 -14.88
C LEU A 659 41.20 26.35 -14.25
N LEU A 660 40.44 26.17 -13.17
CA LEU A 660 39.89 27.30 -12.42
C LEU A 660 40.99 28.18 -11.82
N LYS A 661 42.01 27.59 -11.21
CA LYS A 661 43.16 28.31 -10.65
C LYS A 661 43.92 29.05 -11.73
N GLN A 662 44.16 28.43 -12.90
CA GLN A 662 44.77 29.11 -14.05
C GLN A 662 43.93 30.29 -14.54
N ARG A 663 42.59 30.14 -14.61
CA ARG A 663 41.72 31.28 -14.93
C ARG A 663 41.78 32.37 -13.86
N ALA A 664 41.79 32.02 -12.58
CA ALA A 664 41.92 32.95 -11.46
C ALA A 664 43.31 33.60 -11.33
N LEU A 665 44.32 33.08 -12.03
CA LEU A 665 45.62 33.74 -12.17
C LEU A 665 45.63 34.72 -13.35
N ASN A 666 44.79 34.47 -14.36
CA ASN A 666 44.64 35.33 -15.55
C ASN A 666 43.57 36.42 -15.37
N SER A 667 42.60 36.22 -14.48
CA SER A 667 41.59 37.19 -14.05
C SER A 667 41.63 37.37 -12.52
N ASN A 668 40.98 38.39 -11.94
CA ASN A 668 40.88 38.51 -10.47
C ASN A 668 39.96 37.40 -9.90
N GLU A 669 40.29 36.83 -8.74
CA GLU A 669 39.48 35.79 -8.06
C GLU A 669 38.02 36.23 -7.84
N GLU A 670 37.80 37.48 -7.46
CA GLU A 670 36.47 38.06 -7.25
C GLU A 670 35.68 38.20 -8.57
N LEU A 671 36.34 38.64 -9.64
CA LEU A 671 35.73 38.75 -10.96
C LEU A 671 35.36 37.38 -11.54
N LEU A 672 36.24 36.39 -11.38
CA LEU A 672 35.95 35.02 -11.81
C LEU A 672 34.76 34.42 -11.06
N TYR A 673 34.64 34.70 -9.77
CA TYR A 673 33.51 34.27 -8.96
C TYR A 673 32.20 34.90 -9.42
N GLU A 674 32.19 36.20 -9.71
CA GLU A 674 31.02 36.91 -10.24
C GLU A 674 30.62 36.38 -11.64
N GLU A 675 31.60 36.16 -12.53
CA GLU A 675 31.37 35.59 -13.87
C GLU A 675 30.74 34.20 -13.81
N LEU A 676 31.31 33.32 -12.97
CA LEU A 676 30.78 31.97 -12.77
C LEU A 676 29.42 31.99 -12.07
N GLY A 677 29.23 32.93 -11.13
CA GLY A 677 27.96 33.17 -10.45
C GLY A 677 26.86 33.52 -11.45
N MET A 678 27.08 34.52 -12.30
CA MET A 678 26.14 34.90 -13.36
C MET A 678 25.88 33.76 -14.35
N PHE A 679 26.92 33.01 -14.73
CA PHE A 679 26.78 31.86 -15.62
C PHE A 679 25.86 30.78 -15.04
N LEU A 680 26.01 30.47 -13.75
CA LEU A 680 25.18 29.49 -13.05
C LEU A 680 23.75 30.01 -12.81
N GLU A 681 23.59 31.29 -12.45
CA GLU A 681 22.28 31.90 -12.21
C GLU A 681 21.40 31.93 -13.47
N ASN A 682 22.00 32.21 -14.63
CA ASN A 682 21.31 32.15 -15.93
C ASN A 682 20.77 30.74 -16.25
N LYS A 683 21.25 29.71 -15.55
CA LYS A 683 20.80 28.31 -15.66
C LYS A 683 19.97 27.85 -14.47
N GLY A 684 19.55 28.79 -13.60
CA GLY A 684 18.78 28.51 -12.39
C GLY A 684 19.58 27.80 -11.29
N LEU A 685 20.90 27.90 -11.32
CA LEU A 685 21.81 27.29 -10.34
C LEU A 685 22.47 28.37 -9.48
N LYS A 686 22.78 28.03 -8.23
CA LYS A 686 23.47 28.95 -7.31
C LYS A 686 24.92 28.51 -7.13
N ILE A 687 25.83 29.48 -7.14
CA ILE A 687 27.24 29.27 -6.78
C ILE A 687 27.38 29.11 -5.26
N VAL A 688 28.41 28.39 -4.83
CA VAL A 688 28.85 28.32 -3.42
C VAL A 688 29.27 29.69 -2.91
N SER A 689 29.42 29.89 -1.60
CA SER A 689 29.94 31.17 -1.08
C SER A 689 31.34 31.48 -1.64
N PHE A 690 31.68 32.77 -1.75
CA PHE A 690 33.00 33.21 -2.24
C PHE A 690 34.15 32.58 -1.45
N LEU A 691 33.99 32.43 -0.14
CA LEU A 691 34.98 31.81 0.73
C LEU A 691 35.18 30.32 0.39
N HIS A 692 34.09 29.58 0.17
CA HIS A 692 34.16 28.18 -0.25
C HIS A 692 34.76 28.02 -1.65
N PHE A 693 34.45 28.94 -2.57
CA PHE A 693 35.06 29.00 -3.90
C PHE A 693 36.59 29.16 -3.80
N LYS A 694 37.06 30.11 -3.01
CA LYS A 694 38.50 30.35 -2.81
C LYS A 694 39.23 29.17 -2.15
N ASN A 695 38.69 28.66 -1.05
CA ASN A 695 39.39 27.66 -0.23
C ASN A 695 39.30 26.24 -0.79
N ASN A 696 38.23 25.89 -1.52
CA ASN A 696 38.01 24.53 -2.03
C ASN A 696 38.08 24.40 -3.55
N TRP A 697 37.55 25.35 -4.31
CA TRP A 697 37.50 25.23 -5.78
C TRP A 697 38.79 25.75 -6.44
N LEU A 698 39.37 26.85 -5.93
CA LEU A 698 40.65 27.38 -6.40
C LEU A 698 41.89 26.70 -5.78
N SER A 699 41.71 25.78 -4.84
CA SER A 699 42.80 25.03 -4.19
C SER A 699 42.88 23.59 -4.72
N PRO A 700 43.82 23.27 -5.62
CA PRO A 700 44.03 21.92 -6.15
C PRO A 700 44.37 20.88 -5.08
N GLU A 701 44.93 21.31 -3.95
CA GLU A 701 45.30 20.42 -2.84
C GLU A 701 44.09 19.96 -2.01
N SER A 702 42.97 20.70 -2.03
CA SER A 702 41.73 20.31 -1.34
C SER A 702 41.24 18.93 -1.80
N GLU A 703 40.87 18.07 -0.84
CA GLU A 703 40.43 16.69 -1.07
C GLU A 703 39.16 16.55 -1.91
N SER A 704 38.43 17.64 -2.17
CA SER A 704 37.21 17.60 -2.98
C SER A 704 37.50 17.23 -4.44
N ILE A 705 37.11 16.03 -4.84
CA ILE A 705 37.28 15.52 -6.22
C ILE A 705 36.33 16.22 -7.22
N ALA A 706 35.13 16.61 -6.78
CA ALA A 706 34.15 17.35 -7.57
C ALA A 706 33.23 18.18 -6.65
N PRO A 707 32.60 19.27 -7.16
CA PRO A 707 31.51 19.94 -6.46
C PRO A 707 30.40 18.97 -6.03
N LEU A 708 29.76 19.27 -4.90
CA LEU A 708 28.71 18.42 -4.33
C LEU A 708 27.44 18.41 -5.18
N ASN A 709 27.05 19.56 -5.73
CA ASN A 709 25.88 19.68 -6.60
C ASN A 709 26.23 19.26 -8.05
N LYS A 710 25.59 18.19 -8.54
CA LYS A 710 25.81 17.62 -9.88
C LYS A 710 25.59 18.64 -11.00
N LYS A 711 24.48 19.39 -10.97
CA LYS A 711 24.16 20.37 -12.01
C LYS A 711 25.20 21.48 -12.04
N VAL A 712 25.65 21.90 -10.86
CA VAL A 712 26.73 22.87 -10.72
C VAL A 712 28.04 22.32 -11.27
N PHE A 713 28.37 21.04 -11.05
CA PHE A 713 29.59 20.45 -11.61
C PHE A 713 29.54 20.30 -13.13
N ILE A 714 28.42 19.84 -13.71
CA ILE A 714 28.23 19.78 -15.16
C ILE A 714 28.43 21.17 -15.77
N GLU A 715 27.79 22.18 -15.18
CA GLU A 715 27.89 23.54 -15.68
C GLU A 715 29.26 24.18 -15.45
N LEU A 716 29.96 23.78 -14.40
CA LEU A 716 31.35 24.15 -14.18
C LEU A 716 32.27 23.53 -15.25
N CYS A 717 32.08 22.25 -15.58
CA CYS A 717 32.81 21.61 -16.67
C CYS A 717 32.55 22.32 -18.01
N ASN A 718 31.29 22.66 -18.30
CA ASN A 718 30.93 23.44 -19.48
C ASN A 718 31.62 24.82 -19.49
N PHE A 719 31.61 25.52 -18.37
CA PHE A 719 32.26 26.82 -18.22
C PHE A 719 33.77 26.73 -18.49
N LEU A 720 34.41 25.63 -18.08
CA LEU A 720 35.84 25.35 -18.27
C LEU A 720 36.17 24.70 -19.62
N ASN A 721 35.18 24.50 -20.50
CA ASN A 721 35.31 23.77 -21.77
C ASN A 721 35.80 22.32 -21.63
N LEU A 722 35.55 21.69 -20.48
CA LEU A 722 35.87 20.29 -20.24
C LEU A 722 34.85 19.40 -20.97
N PRO A 723 35.31 18.33 -21.66
CA PRO A 723 34.40 17.43 -22.36
C PRO A 723 33.51 16.65 -21.38
N ASN A 724 32.30 16.24 -21.80
CA ASN A 724 31.40 15.46 -20.94
C ASN A 724 32.04 14.14 -20.45
N THR A 725 32.96 13.57 -21.24
CA THR A 725 33.76 12.40 -20.85
C THR A 725 34.56 12.64 -19.57
N TYR A 726 35.06 13.86 -19.33
CA TYR A 726 35.75 14.22 -18.09
C TYR A 726 34.80 14.12 -16.88
N PHE A 727 33.59 14.68 -16.99
CA PHE A 727 32.58 14.61 -15.92
C PHE A 727 32.26 13.16 -15.53
N ILE A 728 32.13 12.27 -16.53
CA ILE A 728 31.88 10.84 -16.33
C ILE A 728 33.05 10.16 -15.61
N LEU A 729 34.29 10.44 -16.01
CA LEU A 729 35.51 9.89 -15.38
C LEU A 729 35.62 10.31 -13.91
N ILE A 730 35.38 11.59 -13.61
CA ILE A 730 35.42 12.10 -12.23
C ILE A 730 34.32 11.48 -11.35
N GLN A 731 33.13 11.23 -11.90
CA GLN A 731 32.08 10.55 -11.14
C GLN A 731 32.40 9.10 -10.85
N ARG A 732 33.02 8.38 -11.79
CA ARG A 732 33.50 7.01 -11.58
C ARG A 732 34.53 6.95 -10.45
N LEU A 733 35.52 7.85 -10.45
CA LEU A 733 36.52 7.96 -9.38
C LEU A 733 35.90 8.35 -8.02
N LYS A 734 34.91 9.25 -8.01
CA LYS A 734 34.19 9.64 -6.79
C LYS A 734 33.35 8.50 -6.21
N ASN A 735 32.74 7.68 -7.05
CA ASN A 735 31.94 6.53 -6.64
C ASN A 735 32.81 5.34 -6.19
N ALA A 736 34.04 5.21 -6.69
CA ALA A 736 34.99 4.18 -6.25
C ALA A 736 35.66 4.50 -4.90
N SER A 737 35.94 5.78 -4.63
CA SER A 737 36.65 6.25 -3.42
C SER A 737 35.77 6.41 -2.19
N LYS A 738 34.44 6.48 -2.36
CA LYS A 738 33.47 6.53 -1.26
C LYS A 738 32.75 5.20 -1.21
N GLN A 739 32.82 4.50 -0.07
CA GLN A 739 31.86 3.45 0.26
C GLN A 739 30.45 3.92 -0.15
N SER A 740 29.85 3.14 -1.03
CA SER A 740 28.63 3.42 -1.81
C SER A 740 27.65 4.35 -1.09
N ASN A 741 27.41 5.54 -1.67
CA ASN A 741 26.35 6.41 -1.18
C ASN A 741 25.02 5.62 -1.26
N ARG A 742 24.23 5.62 -0.18
CA ARG A 742 22.95 4.91 -0.09
C ARG A 742 21.98 5.22 -1.24
N GLN A 743 22.11 6.38 -1.89
CA GLN A 743 21.36 6.74 -3.10
C GLN A 743 21.85 5.99 -4.35
N SER A 744 23.16 5.79 -4.54
CA SER A 744 23.70 5.06 -5.70
C SER A 744 23.38 3.56 -5.60
N THR A 745 23.47 2.97 -4.40
CA THR A 745 23.03 1.58 -4.12
C THR A 745 21.57 1.36 -4.53
N ARG A 746 20.68 2.33 -4.24
CA ARG A 746 19.26 2.26 -4.63
C ARG A 746 19.04 2.38 -6.12
N GLN A 747 19.73 3.32 -6.78
CA GLN A 747 19.64 3.47 -8.23
C GLN A 747 20.14 2.20 -8.93
N MET A 748 21.23 1.59 -8.42
CA MET A 748 21.73 0.31 -8.89
C MET A 748 20.70 -0.81 -8.67
N ASN A 749 20.11 -0.93 -7.49
CA ASN A 749 19.06 -1.93 -7.21
C ASN A 749 17.87 -1.86 -8.17
N ARG A 750 17.44 -0.64 -8.54
CA ARG A 750 16.35 -0.46 -9.52
C ARG A 750 16.77 -0.88 -10.93
N LEU A 751 18.00 -0.58 -11.34
CA LEU A 751 18.54 -1.05 -12.61
C LEU A 751 18.63 -2.58 -12.64
N LEU A 752 19.15 -3.19 -11.57
CA LEU A 752 19.23 -4.65 -11.43
C LEU A 752 17.85 -5.28 -11.47
N GLN A 753 16.87 -4.70 -10.75
CA GLN A 753 15.50 -5.19 -10.77
C GLN A 753 14.93 -5.26 -12.19
N ASP A 754 15.10 -4.19 -12.98
CA ASP A 754 14.65 -4.18 -14.37
C ASP A 754 15.43 -5.21 -15.22
N LEU A 755 16.76 -5.33 -15.06
CA LEU A 755 17.58 -6.30 -15.81
C LEU A 755 17.19 -7.76 -15.52
N PHE A 756 16.94 -8.11 -14.26
CA PHE A 756 16.42 -9.43 -13.85
C PHE A 756 15.04 -9.68 -14.43
N ASN A 757 14.10 -8.75 -14.22
CA ASN A 757 12.72 -8.93 -14.66
C ASN A 757 12.53 -8.91 -16.19
N ASP A 758 13.50 -8.35 -16.93
CA ASP A 758 13.55 -8.42 -18.40
C ASP A 758 14.18 -9.72 -18.93
N GLY A 759 14.61 -10.63 -18.04
CA GLY A 759 15.13 -11.96 -18.38
C GLY A 759 16.63 -11.98 -18.71
N SER A 760 17.39 -10.94 -18.36
CA SER A 760 18.83 -10.86 -18.69
C SER A 760 19.67 -11.90 -17.92
N PHE A 761 19.12 -12.44 -16.83
CA PHE A 761 19.80 -13.42 -15.97
C PHE A 761 19.31 -14.86 -16.18
N ASP A 762 18.28 -15.05 -17.01
CA ASP A 762 17.65 -16.34 -17.24
C ASP A 762 18.61 -17.36 -17.88
N GLU A 763 18.39 -18.63 -17.57
CA GLU A 763 19.19 -19.73 -18.10
C GLU A 763 18.88 -19.97 -19.59
N GLY A 764 19.91 -20.02 -20.43
CA GLY A 764 19.78 -20.27 -21.87
C GLY A 764 19.37 -19.07 -22.73
N VAL A 765 19.27 -17.87 -22.15
CA VAL A 765 18.95 -16.63 -22.89
C VAL A 765 20.21 -15.92 -23.39
N ASP A 766 20.14 -15.35 -24.60
CA ASP A 766 21.18 -14.49 -25.17
C ASP A 766 21.14 -13.09 -24.54
N ILE A 767 22.06 -12.86 -23.60
CA ILE A 767 22.19 -11.59 -22.86
C ILE A 767 22.31 -10.41 -23.82
N SER A 768 23.09 -10.53 -24.90
CA SER A 768 23.32 -9.44 -25.85
C SER A 768 22.02 -9.04 -26.54
N LYS A 769 21.20 -10.03 -26.92
CA LYS A 769 19.91 -9.80 -27.58
C LYS A 769 18.89 -9.15 -26.63
N THR A 770 18.80 -9.64 -25.39
CA THR A 770 17.85 -9.15 -24.38
C THR A 770 18.17 -7.72 -23.92
N VAL A 771 19.46 -7.44 -23.63
CA VAL A 771 19.90 -6.10 -23.25
C VAL A 771 19.68 -5.12 -24.39
N LYS A 772 20.07 -5.47 -25.64
CA LYS A 772 19.90 -4.59 -26.81
C LYS A 772 18.45 -4.25 -27.10
N ALA A 773 17.52 -5.21 -26.93
CA ALA A 773 16.09 -4.99 -27.14
C ALA A 773 15.49 -3.97 -26.14
N ASN A 774 16.09 -3.81 -24.95
CA ASN A 774 15.58 -2.97 -23.86
C ASN A 774 16.41 -1.70 -23.60
N LEU A 775 17.41 -1.36 -24.44
CA LEU A 775 18.30 -0.21 -24.21
C LEU A 775 17.55 1.12 -24.04
N GLU A 776 16.58 1.43 -24.91
CA GLU A 776 15.81 2.67 -24.80
C GLU A 776 15.03 2.77 -23.48
N LYS A 777 14.53 1.63 -22.99
CA LYS A 777 13.82 1.55 -21.71
C LYS A 777 14.77 1.89 -20.57
N TYR A 778 15.99 1.35 -20.57
CA TYR A 778 16.98 1.61 -19.52
C TYR A 778 17.44 3.07 -19.51
N ILE A 779 17.68 3.66 -20.69
CA ILE A 779 18.04 5.08 -20.84
C ILE A 779 16.96 6.01 -20.26
N ARG A 780 15.68 5.70 -20.52
CA ARG A 780 14.56 6.53 -20.04
C ARG A 780 14.30 6.39 -18.53
N LYS A 781 14.57 5.22 -17.95
CA LYS A 781 14.20 4.90 -16.57
C LYS A 781 15.30 5.12 -15.54
N HIS A 782 16.57 4.98 -15.94
CA HIS A 782 17.70 4.93 -15.01
C HIS A 782 18.72 6.03 -15.31
N PRO A 783 19.30 6.66 -14.28
CA PRO A 783 20.35 7.65 -14.46
C PRO A 783 21.71 6.95 -14.70
N LEU A 784 21.88 6.35 -15.88
CA LEU A 784 23.01 5.47 -16.22
C LEU A 784 24.38 6.14 -16.05
N GLU A 785 24.51 7.42 -16.44
CA GLU A 785 25.73 8.19 -16.23
C GLU A 785 26.06 8.39 -14.74
N GLU A 786 25.05 8.48 -13.85
CA GLU A 786 25.25 8.58 -12.38
C GLU A 786 25.76 7.27 -11.79
N LEU A 787 25.40 6.14 -12.40
CA LEU A 787 25.91 4.82 -12.08
C LEU A 787 27.28 4.54 -12.70
N GLY A 788 27.87 5.50 -13.42
CA GLY A 788 29.16 5.33 -14.09
C GLY A 788 29.08 4.51 -15.38
N ILE A 789 27.89 4.27 -15.92
CA ILE A 789 27.68 3.51 -17.16
C ILE A 789 27.66 4.50 -18.34
N HIS A 790 28.62 4.36 -19.26
CA HIS A 790 28.80 5.30 -20.37
C HIS A 790 27.82 5.00 -21.52
N GLU A 791 27.05 6.01 -21.97
CA GLU A 791 26.01 5.83 -23.00
C GLU A 791 26.56 5.31 -24.33
N LYS A 792 27.77 5.75 -24.73
CA LYS A 792 28.44 5.32 -25.97
C LYS A 792 28.72 3.80 -26.05
N TYR A 793 28.87 3.12 -24.91
CA TYR A 793 29.13 1.67 -24.81
C TYR A 793 28.08 0.98 -23.93
N LEU A 794 26.87 1.52 -23.89
CA LEU A 794 25.83 1.12 -22.93
C LEU A 794 25.52 -0.38 -22.99
N GLY A 795 25.37 -0.92 -24.20
CA GLY A 795 25.07 -2.34 -24.40
C GLY A 795 26.15 -3.23 -23.79
N ASP A 796 27.42 -2.95 -24.07
CA ASP A 796 28.54 -3.76 -23.61
C ASP A 796 28.72 -3.62 -22.09
N ASN A 797 28.62 -2.40 -21.55
CA ASN A 797 28.72 -2.17 -20.10
C ASN A 797 27.61 -2.88 -19.30
N LEU A 798 26.37 -2.90 -19.82
CA LEU A 798 25.26 -3.61 -19.19
C LEU A 798 25.43 -5.13 -19.29
N ILE A 799 25.97 -5.65 -20.40
CA ILE A 799 26.30 -7.07 -20.54
C ILE A 799 27.36 -7.46 -19.50
N THR A 800 28.44 -6.67 -19.39
CA THR A 800 29.49 -6.91 -18.37
C THR A 800 28.94 -6.84 -16.95
N LEU A 801 28.04 -5.90 -16.65
CA LEU A 801 27.34 -5.83 -15.36
C LEU A 801 26.58 -7.13 -15.05
N VAL A 802 25.82 -7.63 -16.03
CA VAL A 802 25.05 -8.88 -15.90
C VAL A 802 25.99 -10.06 -15.66
N GLU A 803 27.07 -10.17 -16.41
CA GLU A 803 28.06 -11.25 -16.25
C GLU A 803 28.75 -11.23 -14.88
N LEU A 804 29.16 -10.05 -14.41
CA LEU A 804 29.78 -9.89 -13.10
C LEU A 804 28.83 -10.31 -11.96
N ILE A 805 27.55 -9.93 -12.06
CA ILE A 805 26.57 -10.26 -11.03
C ILE A 805 26.16 -11.72 -11.10
N LYS A 806 26.01 -12.29 -12.30
CA LYS A 806 25.56 -13.68 -12.50
C LYS A 806 26.49 -14.68 -11.78
N ALA A 807 27.78 -14.39 -11.70
CA ALA A 807 28.75 -15.22 -10.98
C ALA A 807 28.56 -15.27 -9.45
N GLU A 808 27.83 -14.31 -8.89
CA GLU A 808 27.74 -14.05 -7.44
C GLU A 808 26.33 -14.30 -6.89
N VAL A 809 25.35 -14.56 -7.77
CA VAL A 809 24.00 -14.95 -7.40
C VAL A 809 24.02 -16.33 -6.75
N THR A 810 23.97 -16.37 -5.42
CA THR A 810 23.89 -17.60 -4.62
C THR A 810 22.52 -17.73 -3.96
N LEU A 811 21.55 -18.27 -4.70
CA LEU A 811 20.20 -18.47 -4.17
C LEU A 811 20.17 -19.57 -3.09
N LYS A 812 19.35 -19.37 -2.06
CA LYS A 812 19.13 -20.32 -0.97
C LYS A 812 17.66 -20.68 -0.83
N GLU A 813 17.39 -21.95 -0.54
CA GLU A 813 16.03 -22.46 -0.32
C GLU A 813 15.41 -21.77 0.90
N LEU A 814 14.21 -21.22 0.72
CA LEU A 814 13.42 -20.60 1.78
C LEU A 814 12.76 -21.69 2.64
N GLU A 815 13.12 -21.78 3.93
CA GLU A 815 12.56 -22.80 4.84
C GLU A 815 11.25 -22.34 5.50
N LYS A 816 11.25 -21.11 6.03
CA LYS A 816 10.08 -20.55 6.71
C LYS A 816 10.11 -19.03 6.62
N PHE A 817 8.93 -18.44 6.69
CA PHE A 817 8.78 -17.01 6.92
C PHE A 817 7.72 -16.73 7.99
N LYS A 818 7.77 -15.53 8.57
CA LYS A 818 6.72 -15.02 9.47
C LYS A 818 6.58 -13.51 9.28
N LYS A 819 5.36 -13.06 8.94
CA LYS A 819 4.99 -11.64 9.04
C LYS A 819 4.90 -11.25 10.52
N VAL A 820 5.54 -10.16 10.89
CA VAL A 820 5.52 -9.58 12.23
C VAL A 820 4.96 -8.17 12.09
N GLU A 821 3.77 -7.96 12.66
CA GLU A 821 3.11 -6.66 12.81
C GLU A 821 3.68 -5.86 13.99
#